data_AF-A0A0W0R2E0-F1
#
_entry.id   AF-A0A0W0R2E0-F1
#
_cell.length_a   1.000
_cell.length_b   1.000
_cell.length_c   1.000
_cell.angle_alpha   90.00
_cell.angle_beta   90.00
_cell.angle_gamma   90.00
#
_symmetry.space_group_name_H-M   'P 1'
#
loop_
_entity.id
_entity.type
_entity.pdbx_description
1 polymer ?
#
loop_
_entity_poly.entity_id
_entity_poly.type
_entity_poly.pdbx_seq_one_letter_code
_entity_poly.pdbx_strand_id
1 'polypeptide(L)'
;MDIKTILDNLKSQPAYPLTPEIKANLKKLKSLCDSQYSNQSFYGNAALNRQMLLNKEVATLLTPAVILYLFTNTPTAETKIVRNSTPGGIALRDAIYYGFADGVETIKYITNNEKKYGPEAYTIQKRNFEENTLAIVRAIKEAGNVEQLDKEEDLFGCSLSEKFKVIINTIDYLKQKNKSKALLHVPGYSPEDMRKQVKWGFSSLCQIIRADLRTESLDSLCENFLQSPEATLDGTVIHLFYDRAHIEAALEQDTQITMGGKNYTFREIFGKMIEKITTHPEKYPASTIEQFYLRFGLVEKDLKNRFSDYVRAEPSESALPSEKPRIQEAFEQGNAGGVIEAFKEVTLQVPSYWPEFGPLPKSSLTYQFEELTRKLLAKEEFRRVEENGSQLLQFRDGRIFNLTEIVTHANLSHLQFGVSDEEQYVDYCHSTSNIKPWTPTGDFPSRSYFDQQEKAYVAQHNLEKDTELYPELSYADKLAINVYTTNTYKQINQLLRGQYPYKKIPDTWLRDTIIHTAFSGRALGKQSNVVVPGVFRYESEFNDNIKKRVALCETGEAEVVKGFISTGIKPAEKFTNKVAIFYSNMPGQLIGPLSAYPWEDEYLIPPAQIKYTNYRVENGVHYFEATPILDLSSIDKKAKTLPSPEEENKYKCAELMAHFKTFRRMLEKNCSTTELAKYKEEISAIESEISIQEKLVETMHSQAQFSTQLAKIWDRLSDLMQALHIEEGEMLQKEFEKKAHEEKQQAFMSAQYEHIHIAARCDDLIHQLTSFPLDNFKLEEEDLKKAKEEIKNAGPNNVEYLRSLEIELKQKFEVVKQTITKNIQELLSKLQIAQAKYQLQDDASEQIIPSEDNLEVLSNKKRELQEKLDNLNTHVKLRENCCSVLKEIKTHQFGSKDKGMEDFIRVYQEKIINLKGEIELKEVEVALKQTLHGLKEDAVSYEVKKIIESFRANAKWYTIGMNFKADRIEQAMANVPLLERANVHKGDSIAAKNVLKAMASHRLFYSRLLNGESLEETKAAKTYREFKSRFLSLEEDNPEQSASNKGPKDFSD
;
A
#
# COMPACT_ATOMS: atom_id res chain seq x y z
N MET A 1 -1.46 13.83 -3.19
CA MET A 1 -2.61 14.42 -2.49
C MET A 1 -3.26 13.38 -1.58
N ASP A 2 -3.69 13.71 -0.35
CA ASP A 2 -4.46 12.78 0.49
C ASP A 2 -5.91 12.60 0.00
N ILE A 3 -6.58 11.51 0.39
CA ILE A 3 -7.93 11.17 -0.09
C ILE A 3 -8.95 12.26 0.25
N LYS A 4 -8.86 12.85 1.44
CA LYS A 4 -9.78 13.89 1.89
C LYS A 4 -9.67 15.14 1.00
N THR A 5 -8.45 15.50 0.62
CA THR A 5 -8.15 16.63 -0.27
C THR A 5 -8.67 16.37 -1.68
N ILE A 6 -8.57 15.14 -2.20
CA ILE A 6 -9.18 14.77 -3.47
C ILE A 6 -10.69 14.95 -3.41
N LEU A 7 -11.33 14.44 -2.35
CA LEU A 7 -12.78 14.57 -2.15
C LEU A 7 -13.22 16.02 -2.01
N ASP A 8 -12.43 16.89 -1.35
CA ASP A 8 -12.72 18.32 -1.25
C ASP A 8 -12.57 19.03 -2.59
N ASN A 9 -11.56 18.68 -3.40
CA ASN A 9 -11.41 19.22 -4.76
C ASN A 9 -12.58 18.83 -5.67
N LEU A 10 -13.07 17.60 -5.57
CA LEU A 10 -14.26 17.16 -6.31
C LEU A 10 -15.50 18.02 -5.99
N LYS A 11 -15.64 18.51 -4.74
CA LYS A 11 -16.76 19.41 -4.37
C LYS A 11 -16.73 20.77 -5.08
N SER A 12 -15.56 21.18 -5.55
CA SER A 12 -15.37 22.46 -6.26
C SER A 12 -15.60 22.36 -7.77
N GLN A 13 -15.67 21.15 -8.31
CA GLN A 13 -15.86 20.93 -9.74
C GLN A 13 -17.32 21.17 -10.16
N PRO A 14 -17.59 21.48 -11.45
CA PRO A 14 -18.94 21.62 -11.97
C PRO A 14 -19.78 20.35 -11.76
N ALA A 15 -21.08 20.53 -11.56
CA ALA A 15 -22.02 19.42 -11.37
C ALA A 15 -21.93 18.39 -12.50
N TYR A 16 -21.75 17.13 -12.14
CA TYR A 16 -21.69 16.01 -13.08
C TYR A 16 -23.10 15.54 -13.44
N PRO A 17 -23.38 15.21 -14.72
CA PRO A 17 -24.71 14.79 -15.14
C PRO A 17 -25.13 13.46 -14.52
N LEU A 18 -26.39 13.36 -14.10
CA LEU A 18 -26.98 12.12 -13.60
C LEU A 18 -27.28 11.18 -14.77
N THR A 19 -26.37 10.27 -15.07
CA THR A 19 -26.62 9.20 -16.05
C THR A 19 -27.55 8.13 -15.46
N PRO A 20 -28.23 7.32 -16.30
CA PRO A 20 -29.04 6.21 -15.82
C PRO A 20 -28.27 5.21 -14.94
N GLU A 21 -27.00 4.98 -15.27
CA GLU A 21 -26.10 4.12 -14.51
C GLU A 21 -25.80 4.70 -13.12
N ILE A 22 -25.41 5.98 -13.02
CA ILE A 22 -25.16 6.66 -11.74
C ILE A 22 -26.43 6.62 -10.88
N LYS A 23 -27.60 6.90 -11.46
CA LYS A 23 -28.88 6.86 -10.75
C LYS A 23 -29.20 5.47 -10.19
N ALA A 24 -28.90 4.42 -10.96
CA ALA A 24 -29.09 3.05 -10.52
C ALA A 24 -28.16 2.71 -9.34
N ASN A 25 -26.88 3.08 -9.43
CA ASN A 25 -25.89 2.81 -8.38
C ASN A 25 -26.19 3.58 -7.09
N LEU A 26 -26.64 4.85 -7.16
CA LEU A 26 -27.02 5.64 -5.98
C LEU A 26 -28.24 5.08 -5.26
N LYS A 27 -29.25 4.58 -5.99
CA LYS A 27 -30.43 3.96 -5.40
C LYS A 27 -30.05 2.70 -4.60
N LYS A 28 -29.08 1.94 -5.09
CA LYS A 28 -28.48 0.82 -4.37
C LYS A 28 -27.69 1.31 -3.17
N LEU A 29 -26.60 2.06 -3.35
CA LEU A 29 -25.80 2.57 -2.23
C LEU A 29 -26.61 3.12 -1.04
N LYS A 30 -27.70 3.86 -1.33
CA LYS A 30 -28.64 4.29 -0.31
C LYS A 30 -29.31 3.15 0.48
N SER A 31 -29.98 2.20 -0.16
CA SER A 31 -30.72 1.19 0.60
C SER A 31 -29.77 0.19 1.30
N LEU A 32 -28.54 0.02 0.79
CA LEU A 32 -27.48 -0.78 1.43
C LEU A 32 -27.08 -0.11 2.73
N CYS A 33 -26.77 1.18 2.65
CA CYS A 33 -26.39 1.97 3.80
C CYS A 33 -27.53 2.12 4.84
N ASP A 34 -28.76 2.29 4.38
CA ASP A 34 -29.95 2.39 5.24
C ASP A 34 -30.23 1.07 5.98
N SER A 35 -29.82 -0.05 5.38
CA SER A 35 -30.08 -1.38 5.94
C SER A 35 -28.96 -1.87 6.85
N GLN A 36 -27.71 -1.81 6.41
CA GLN A 36 -26.57 -2.42 7.11
C GLN A 36 -25.86 -1.44 8.03
N TYR A 37 -25.91 -0.14 7.73
CA TYR A 37 -25.14 0.88 8.45
C TYR A 37 -26.03 1.89 9.17
N SER A 38 -27.30 1.59 9.39
CA SER A 38 -28.22 2.54 10.05
C SER A 38 -28.13 2.54 11.57
N ASN A 39 -27.58 1.49 12.20
CA ASN A 39 -27.58 1.34 13.66
C ASN A 39 -26.36 1.99 14.36
N GLN A 40 -26.41 3.31 14.57
CA GLN A 40 -25.36 4.08 15.25
C GLN A 40 -25.17 3.68 16.71
N SER A 41 -26.22 3.19 17.39
CA SER A 41 -26.15 2.91 18.84
C SER A 41 -25.16 1.82 19.25
N PHE A 42 -24.73 0.96 18.33
CA PHE A 42 -23.78 -0.13 18.62
C PHE A 42 -22.33 0.21 18.25
N TYR A 43 -22.12 1.14 17.31
CA TYR A 43 -20.85 1.34 16.61
C TYR A 43 -20.30 2.78 16.71
N GLY A 44 -21.18 3.77 16.82
CA GLY A 44 -20.86 5.17 16.56
C GLY A 44 -20.73 5.46 15.06
N ASN A 45 -20.83 6.73 14.68
CA ASN A 45 -20.81 7.13 13.25
C ASN A 45 -19.52 6.79 12.53
N ALA A 46 -18.38 7.01 13.17
CA ALA A 46 -17.08 6.78 12.55
C ALA A 46 -16.86 5.29 12.25
N ALA A 47 -17.17 4.39 13.20
CA ALA A 47 -17.02 2.96 12.96
C ALA A 47 -17.99 2.44 11.88
N LEU A 48 -19.24 2.91 11.85
CA LEU A 48 -20.16 2.55 10.76
C LEU A 48 -19.69 3.02 9.39
N ASN A 49 -19.12 4.22 9.32
CA ASN A 49 -18.58 4.73 8.07
C ASN A 49 -17.37 3.89 7.62
N ARG A 50 -16.49 3.46 8.53
CA ARG A 50 -15.38 2.56 8.18
C ARG A 50 -15.84 1.17 7.80
N GLN A 51 -16.81 0.59 8.52
CA GLN A 51 -17.42 -0.69 8.13
C GLN A 51 -18.08 -0.61 6.75
N MET A 52 -18.72 0.51 6.42
CA MET A 52 -19.23 0.78 5.09
C MET A 52 -18.11 0.80 4.04
N LEU A 53 -16.95 1.38 4.34
CA LEU A 53 -15.78 1.41 3.44
C LEU A 53 -15.02 0.07 3.35
N LEU A 54 -15.24 -0.86 4.28
CA LEU A 54 -14.73 -2.23 4.24
C LEU A 54 -15.65 -3.17 3.44
N ASN A 55 -16.81 -2.69 2.97
CA ASN A 55 -17.83 -3.50 2.30
C ASN A 55 -17.61 -3.61 0.79
N LYS A 56 -17.65 -4.84 0.27
CA LYS A 56 -17.43 -5.18 -1.14
C LYS A 56 -18.49 -4.59 -2.09
N GLU A 57 -19.76 -4.57 -1.69
CA GLU A 57 -20.87 -4.01 -2.48
C GLU A 57 -20.75 -2.48 -2.55
N VAL A 58 -20.46 -1.84 -1.41
CA VAL A 58 -20.16 -0.39 -1.38
C VAL A 58 -19.01 -0.06 -2.34
N ALA A 59 -17.91 -0.84 -2.30
CA ALA A 59 -16.76 -0.63 -3.18
C ALA A 59 -17.09 -0.79 -4.67
N THR A 60 -17.92 -1.76 -5.02
CA THR A 60 -18.33 -2.02 -6.41
C THR A 60 -19.25 -0.92 -6.95
N LEU A 61 -20.13 -0.38 -6.10
CA LEU A 61 -21.10 0.63 -6.51
C LEU A 61 -20.51 2.05 -6.54
N LEU A 62 -19.44 2.31 -5.79
CA LEU A 62 -18.70 3.57 -5.81
C LEU A 62 -17.74 3.65 -7.00
N THR A 63 -18.28 3.60 -8.23
CA THR A 63 -17.49 3.81 -9.45
C THR A 63 -16.98 5.25 -9.53
N PRO A 64 -15.93 5.53 -10.35
CA PRO A 64 -15.41 6.90 -10.51
C PRO A 64 -16.50 7.91 -10.87
N ALA A 65 -17.43 7.53 -11.75
CA ALA A 65 -18.54 8.38 -12.18
C ALA A 65 -19.55 8.65 -11.04
N VAL A 66 -19.80 7.66 -10.16
CA VAL A 66 -20.68 7.83 -8.99
C VAL A 66 -20.02 8.73 -7.95
N ILE A 67 -18.74 8.55 -7.67
CA ILE A 67 -17.98 9.41 -6.76
C ILE A 67 -17.96 10.84 -7.28
N LEU A 68 -17.64 11.02 -8.57
CA LEU A 68 -17.65 12.33 -9.22
C LEU A 68 -19.01 12.99 -9.08
N TYR A 69 -20.12 12.28 -9.35
CA TYR A 69 -21.47 12.80 -9.14
C TYR A 69 -21.78 13.14 -7.68
N LEU A 70 -21.47 12.25 -6.74
CA LEU A 70 -21.74 12.45 -5.31
C LEU A 70 -21.06 13.69 -4.76
N PHE A 71 -19.84 13.97 -5.21
CA PHE A 71 -19.06 15.07 -4.68
C PHE A 71 -19.29 16.39 -5.44
N THR A 72 -19.60 16.36 -6.74
CA THR A 72 -19.90 17.58 -7.53
C THR A 72 -21.34 18.10 -7.40
N ASN A 73 -22.29 17.26 -7.00
CA ASN A 73 -23.70 17.63 -6.93
C ASN A 73 -24.17 17.86 -5.48
N THR A 74 -25.20 18.70 -5.30
CA THR A 74 -25.83 18.92 -3.99
C THR A 74 -26.57 17.66 -3.54
N PRO A 75 -26.50 17.26 -2.25
CA PRO A 75 -27.17 16.05 -1.77
C PRO A 75 -28.68 16.12 -1.96
N THR A 76 -29.25 15.07 -2.52
CA THR A 76 -30.70 14.89 -2.68
C THR A 76 -31.24 13.88 -1.65
N ALA A 77 -32.54 13.61 -1.66
CA ALA A 77 -33.11 12.57 -0.80
C ALA A 77 -32.56 11.17 -1.14
N GLU A 78 -32.24 10.95 -2.41
CA GLU A 78 -31.68 9.71 -2.95
C GLU A 78 -30.21 9.50 -2.59
N THR A 79 -29.48 10.57 -2.25
CA THR A 79 -28.08 10.49 -1.81
C THR A 79 -27.92 10.67 -0.30
N LYS A 80 -29.01 10.60 0.48
CA LYS A 80 -28.99 10.64 1.95
C LYS A 80 -29.30 9.26 2.51
N ILE A 81 -28.56 8.83 3.52
CA ILE A 81 -28.66 7.53 4.16
C ILE A 81 -29.17 7.65 5.60
N VAL A 82 -30.04 6.74 6.00
CA VAL A 82 -30.69 6.70 7.30
C VAL A 82 -29.70 6.31 8.36
N ARG A 83 -29.75 7.03 9.48
CA ARG A 83 -29.09 6.64 10.71
C ARG A 83 -30.08 6.77 11.85
N ASN A 84 -30.21 5.74 12.68
CA ASN A 84 -31.26 5.63 13.70
C ASN A 84 -31.23 6.74 14.76
N SER A 85 -30.08 7.39 14.98
CA SER A 85 -29.95 8.54 15.90
C SER A 85 -29.67 9.89 15.21
N THR A 86 -29.80 10.00 13.88
CA THR A 86 -29.68 11.29 13.17
C THR A 86 -30.97 11.60 12.41
N PRO A 87 -31.81 12.52 12.91
CA PRO A 87 -33.03 12.94 12.22
C PRO A 87 -32.72 13.46 10.80
N GLY A 88 -33.29 12.82 9.78
CA GLY A 88 -33.09 13.19 8.37
C GLY A 88 -31.92 12.52 7.65
N GLY A 89 -31.15 11.66 8.33
CA GLY A 89 -30.03 10.91 7.74
C GLY A 89 -28.76 11.73 7.50
N ILE A 90 -27.70 11.08 7.01
CA ILE A 90 -26.42 11.70 6.60
C ILE A 90 -26.29 11.63 5.08
N ALA A 91 -25.67 12.60 4.40
CA ALA A 91 -25.40 12.43 2.97
C ALA A 91 -24.37 11.30 2.76
N LEU A 92 -24.54 10.49 1.72
CA LEU A 92 -23.64 9.39 1.40
C LEU A 92 -22.20 9.89 1.17
N ARG A 93 -22.06 11.01 0.47
CA ARG A 93 -20.76 11.68 0.29
C ARG A 93 -20.10 12.05 1.63
N ASP A 94 -20.90 12.45 2.62
CA ASP A 94 -20.40 12.82 3.94
C ASP A 94 -20.01 11.56 4.73
N ALA A 95 -20.76 10.47 4.61
CA ALA A 95 -20.38 9.19 5.21
C ALA A 95 -19.05 8.65 4.65
N ILE A 96 -18.83 8.74 3.33
CA ILE A 96 -17.56 8.40 2.69
C ILE A 96 -16.45 9.33 3.19
N TYR A 97 -16.69 10.64 3.14
CA TYR A 97 -15.74 11.65 3.57
C TYR A 97 -15.30 11.45 5.03
N TYR A 98 -16.24 11.21 5.93
CA TYR A 98 -15.95 10.98 7.35
C TYR A 98 -15.42 9.58 7.65
N GLY A 99 -15.62 8.59 6.77
CA GLY A 99 -14.99 7.28 6.89
C GLY A 99 -13.48 7.33 6.67
N PHE A 100 -13.01 8.24 5.82
CA PHE A 100 -11.59 8.52 5.57
C PHE A 100 -11.02 9.63 6.46
N ALA A 101 -11.80 10.21 7.39
CA ALA A 101 -11.38 11.40 8.14
C ALA A 101 -10.13 11.16 9.00
N ASP A 102 -9.93 9.93 9.48
CA ASP A 102 -8.80 9.54 10.33
C ASP A 102 -7.63 8.95 9.53
N GLY A 103 -7.68 8.96 8.20
CA GLY A 103 -6.71 8.31 7.30
C GLY A 103 -7.17 6.94 6.79
N VAL A 104 -6.62 6.53 5.66
CA VAL A 104 -6.91 5.27 4.97
C VAL A 104 -6.43 4.09 5.82
N GLU A 105 -5.20 4.13 6.34
CA GLU A 105 -4.65 3.04 7.17
C GLU A 105 -5.44 2.83 8.48
N THR A 106 -6.13 3.86 8.98
CA THR A 106 -7.03 3.72 10.12
C THR A 106 -8.16 2.74 9.83
N ILE A 107 -8.66 2.65 8.59
CA ILE A 107 -9.70 1.67 8.19
C ILE A 107 -9.15 0.24 8.26
N LYS A 108 -7.88 0.04 7.94
CA LYS A 108 -7.19 -1.26 7.99
C LYS A 108 -7.06 -1.76 9.42
N TYR A 109 -6.64 -0.89 10.32
CA TYR A 109 -6.18 -1.30 11.65
C TYR A 109 -7.17 -0.96 12.78
N ILE A 110 -8.07 0.02 12.67
CA ILE A 110 -8.93 0.37 13.80
C ILE A 110 -10.08 -0.64 13.94
N THR A 111 -10.22 -1.25 15.11
CA THR A 111 -11.36 -2.14 15.37
C THR A 111 -12.68 -1.36 15.41
N ASN A 112 -13.78 -1.98 15.02
CA ASN A 112 -15.09 -1.32 14.88
C ASN A 112 -15.95 -1.43 16.15
N ASN A 113 -15.32 -1.50 17.32
CA ASN A 113 -15.97 -1.49 18.64
C ASN A 113 -16.96 -2.65 18.88
N GLU A 114 -16.93 -3.73 18.09
CA GLU A 114 -17.74 -4.90 18.36
C GLU A 114 -17.31 -5.59 19.66
N LYS A 115 -18.28 -5.99 20.48
CA LYS A 115 -18.00 -6.87 21.61
C LYS A 115 -17.42 -8.17 21.09
N LYS A 116 -16.34 -8.67 21.71
CA LYS A 116 -15.64 -9.89 21.28
C LYS A 116 -15.01 -9.81 19.90
N TYR A 117 -14.68 -8.60 19.43
CA TYR A 117 -13.84 -8.47 18.24
C TYR A 117 -12.46 -9.08 18.52
N GLY A 118 -12.08 -10.08 17.74
CA GLY A 118 -10.89 -10.90 18.00
C GLY A 118 -9.92 -10.94 16.83
N PRO A 119 -8.84 -11.72 16.93
CA PRO A 119 -7.80 -11.83 15.91
C PRO A 119 -8.32 -12.22 14.52
N GLU A 120 -9.34 -13.08 14.47
CA GLU A 120 -9.98 -13.49 13.21
C GLU A 120 -10.69 -12.32 12.52
N ALA A 121 -11.52 -11.57 13.26
CA ALA A 121 -12.21 -10.39 12.75
C ALA A 121 -11.23 -9.32 12.30
N TYR A 122 -10.13 -9.14 13.05
CA TYR A 122 -9.04 -8.24 12.69
C TYR A 122 -8.35 -8.64 11.38
N THR A 123 -8.11 -9.94 11.18
CA THR A 123 -7.55 -10.47 9.93
C THR A 123 -8.51 -10.27 8.76
N ILE A 124 -9.81 -10.50 8.96
CA ILE A 124 -10.85 -10.24 7.96
C ILE A 124 -10.92 -8.76 7.62
N GLN A 125 -10.76 -7.87 8.59
CA GLN A 125 -10.72 -6.43 8.34
C GLN A 125 -9.52 -6.03 7.47
N LYS A 126 -8.31 -6.49 7.80
CA LYS A 126 -7.11 -6.24 6.98
C LYS A 126 -7.32 -6.73 5.54
N ARG A 127 -7.91 -7.91 5.39
CA ARG A 127 -8.29 -8.46 4.08
C ARG A 127 -9.29 -7.57 3.33
N ASN A 128 -10.41 -7.23 3.97
CA ASN A 128 -11.44 -6.38 3.40
C ASN A 128 -10.92 -4.99 3.04
N PHE A 129 -9.94 -4.48 3.78
CA PHE A 129 -9.25 -3.25 3.45
C PHE A 129 -8.50 -3.36 2.11
N GLU A 130 -7.65 -4.40 1.96
CA GLU A 130 -6.87 -4.62 0.74
C GLU A 130 -7.79 -4.80 -0.49
N GLU A 131 -8.90 -5.52 -0.33
CA GLU A 131 -9.83 -5.79 -1.44
C GLU A 131 -10.78 -4.62 -1.77
N ASN A 132 -11.41 -4.05 -0.74
CA ASN A 132 -12.59 -3.19 -0.92
C ASN A 132 -12.22 -1.72 -0.71
N THR A 133 -11.54 -1.40 0.39
CA THR A 133 -11.17 -0.01 0.69
C THR A 133 -10.20 0.53 -0.35
N LEU A 134 -9.18 -0.24 -0.77
CA LEU A 134 -8.26 0.18 -1.83
C LEU A 134 -8.93 0.30 -3.21
N ALA A 135 -10.01 -0.45 -3.47
CA ALA A 135 -10.82 -0.26 -4.68
C ALA A 135 -11.58 1.08 -4.67
N ILE A 136 -12.17 1.45 -3.51
CA ILE A 136 -12.81 2.77 -3.32
C ILE A 136 -11.77 3.88 -3.48
N VAL A 137 -10.60 3.73 -2.87
CA VAL A 137 -9.48 4.68 -2.98
C VAL A 137 -9.07 4.87 -4.46
N ARG A 138 -8.95 3.80 -5.24
CA ARG A 138 -8.70 3.89 -6.69
C ARG A 138 -9.80 4.62 -7.43
N ALA A 139 -11.07 4.33 -7.14
CA ALA A 139 -12.19 5.04 -7.77
C ALA A 139 -12.21 6.54 -7.42
N ILE A 140 -11.84 6.92 -6.19
CA ILE A 140 -11.69 8.32 -5.78
C ILE A 140 -10.57 9.00 -6.58
N LYS A 141 -9.42 8.34 -6.74
CA LYS A 141 -8.29 8.85 -7.52
C LYS A 141 -8.67 9.07 -8.99
N GLU A 142 -9.33 8.09 -9.60
CA GLU A 142 -9.80 8.16 -10.98
C GLU A 142 -10.83 9.29 -11.16
N ALA A 143 -11.78 9.42 -10.23
CA ALA A 143 -12.74 10.52 -10.23
C ALA A 143 -12.06 11.90 -10.13
N GLY A 144 -11.03 12.00 -9.29
CA GLY A 144 -10.24 13.21 -9.07
C GLY A 144 -9.19 13.49 -10.13
N ASN A 145 -8.98 12.59 -11.10
CA ASN A 145 -7.88 12.63 -12.07
C ASN A 145 -6.50 12.76 -11.39
N VAL A 146 -6.27 11.97 -10.32
CA VAL A 146 -5.02 11.98 -9.53
C VAL A 146 -4.28 10.66 -9.72
N GLU A 147 -3.10 10.71 -10.34
CA GLU A 147 -2.28 9.52 -10.63
C GLU A 147 -1.64 8.90 -9.37
N GLN A 148 -1.22 9.73 -8.41
CA GLN A 148 -0.52 9.29 -7.18
C GLN A 148 -1.11 9.93 -5.92
N LEU A 149 -1.27 9.12 -4.87
CA LEU A 149 -1.58 9.62 -3.53
C LEU A 149 -0.29 10.07 -2.87
N ASP A 150 -0.38 11.10 -2.01
CA ASP A 150 0.74 11.33 -1.10
C ASP A 150 0.85 10.09 -0.22
N LYS A 151 2.08 9.69 0.11
CA LYS A 151 2.26 8.68 1.17
C LYS A 151 1.52 9.20 2.40
N GLU A 152 0.59 8.40 2.92
CA GLU A 152 -0.02 8.74 4.19
C GLU A 152 1.09 8.91 5.23
N GLU A 153 0.90 9.87 6.12
CA GLU A 153 1.79 10.11 7.23
C GLU A 153 1.99 8.78 7.96
N ASP A 154 3.23 8.30 7.96
CA ASP A 154 3.55 6.97 8.48
C ASP A 154 3.27 6.95 9.99
N LEU A 155 2.12 6.37 10.37
CA LEU A 155 1.73 6.21 11.77
C LEU A 155 2.75 5.36 12.56
N PHE A 156 3.64 4.65 11.85
CA PHE A 156 4.71 3.82 12.38
C PHE A 156 6.11 4.47 12.23
N GLY A 157 6.20 5.67 11.65
CA GLY A 157 7.47 6.30 11.26
C GLY A 157 8.30 6.91 12.40
N CYS A 158 7.72 7.09 13.59
CA CYS A 158 8.45 7.47 14.81
C CYS A 158 8.17 6.48 15.94
N SER A 159 9.11 6.36 16.88
CA SER A 159 9.00 5.34 17.91
C SER A 159 7.79 5.58 18.83
N LEU A 160 7.17 4.50 19.29
CA LEU A 160 6.01 4.59 20.19
C LEU A 160 6.32 5.38 21.48
N SER A 161 7.56 5.29 21.98
CA SER A 161 8.03 6.06 23.15
C SER A 161 8.07 7.57 22.89
N GLU A 162 8.51 8.00 21.71
CA GLU A 162 8.50 9.41 21.32
C GLU A 162 7.07 9.94 21.21
N LYS A 163 6.17 9.19 20.56
CA LYS A 163 4.74 9.56 20.47
C LYS A 163 4.13 9.74 21.85
N PHE A 164 4.40 8.80 22.76
CA PHE A 164 3.90 8.87 24.13
C PHE A 164 4.41 10.11 24.86
N LYS A 165 5.70 10.42 24.74
CA LYS A 165 6.31 11.62 25.35
C LYS A 165 5.62 12.90 24.87
N VAL A 166 5.40 13.03 23.55
CA VAL A 166 4.73 14.20 22.95
C VAL A 166 3.30 14.36 23.49
N ILE A 167 2.56 13.25 23.59
CA ILE A 167 1.18 13.24 24.11
C ILE A 167 1.15 13.69 25.57
N ILE A 168 2.02 13.13 26.43
CA ILE A 168 2.07 13.47 27.85
C ILE A 168 2.43 14.95 28.05
N ASN A 169 3.45 15.44 27.35
CA ASN A 169 3.87 16.84 27.45
C ASN A 169 2.73 17.79 27.05
N THR A 170 2.00 17.47 25.98
CA THR A 170 0.86 18.28 25.51
C THR A 170 -0.28 18.28 26.52
N ILE A 171 -0.63 17.11 27.07
CA ILE A 171 -1.70 16.97 28.08
C ILE A 171 -1.34 17.73 29.36
N ASP A 172 -0.10 17.59 29.85
CA ASP A 172 0.37 18.29 31.05
C ASP A 172 0.33 19.80 30.89
N TYR A 173 0.78 20.30 29.74
CA TYR A 173 0.69 21.70 29.40
C TYR A 173 -0.77 22.19 29.42
N LEU A 174 -1.69 21.48 28.74
CA LEU A 174 -3.10 21.86 28.70
C LEU A 174 -3.74 21.84 30.09
N LYS A 175 -3.38 20.86 30.92
CA LYS A 175 -3.82 20.76 32.32
C LYS A 175 -3.33 21.96 33.13
N GLN A 176 -2.05 22.32 33.03
CA GLN A 176 -1.47 23.51 33.68
C GLN A 176 -2.15 24.81 33.23
N LYS A 177 -2.59 24.91 31.98
CA LYS A 177 -3.35 26.06 31.45
C LYS A 177 -4.85 26.03 31.77
N ASN A 178 -5.30 25.11 32.63
CA ASN A 178 -6.72 24.91 32.97
C ASN A 178 -7.60 24.62 31.74
N LYS A 179 -7.03 23.97 30.71
CA LYS A 179 -7.71 23.60 29.47
C LYS A 179 -8.19 22.15 29.44
N SER A 180 -8.14 21.41 30.57
CA SER A 180 -8.67 20.04 30.65
C SER A 180 -10.11 19.90 30.16
N LYS A 181 -10.97 20.90 30.38
CA LYS A 181 -12.35 20.89 29.85
C LYS A 181 -12.40 20.95 28.32
N ALA A 182 -11.45 21.65 27.69
CA ALA A 182 -11.36 21.73 26.24
C ALA A 182 -10.70 20.47 25.64
N LEU A 183 -9.67 19.95 26.31
CA LEU A 183 -9.03 18.68 25.96
C LEU A 183 -10.06 17.53 25.93
N LEU A 184 -10.82 17.37 27.01
CA LEU A 184 -11.81 16.30 27.17
C LEU A 184 -13.20 16.64 26.63
N HIS A 185 -13.30 17.65 25.75
CA HIS A 185 -14.58 18.02 25.17
C HIS A 185 -15.04 16.97 24.15
N VAL A 186 -16.09 16.23 24.52
CA VAL A 186 -16.83 15.35 23.61
C VAL A 186 -18.30 15.81 23.62
N PRO A 187 -18.92 16.13 22.48
CA PRO A 187 -20.31 16.57 22.44
C PRO A 187 -21.25 15.58 23.15
N GLY A 188 -22.03 16.09 24.11
CA GLY A 188 -22.97 15.28 24.90
C GLY A 188 -22.39 14.63 26.17
N TYR A 189 -21.09 14.75 26.43
CA TYR A 189 -20.45 14.20 27.63
C TYR A 189 -19.70 15.29 28.40
N SER A 190 -19.78 15.26 29.73
CA SER A 190 -18.90 16.10 30.55
C SER A 190 -17.51 15.47 30.68
N PRO A 191 -16.45 16.25 30.96
CA PRO A 191 -15.12 15.70 31.25
C PRO A 191 -15.13 14.64 32.37
N GLU A 192 -16.04 14.77 33.34
CA GLU A 192 -16.17 13.80 34.43
C GLU A 192 -16.81 12.49 33.97
N ASP A 193 -17.74 12.55 33.01
CA ASP A 193 -18.31 11.34 32.39
C ASP A 193 -17.22 10.58 31.62
N MET A 194 -16.37 11.30 30.88
CA MET A 194 -15.23 10.70 30.17
C MET A 194 -14.28 9.97 31.13
N ARG A 195 -13.88 10.62 32.24
CA ARG A 195 -13.00 9.98 33.25
C ARG A 195 -13.65 8.76 33.89
N LYS A 196 -14.95 8.80 34.19
CA LYS A 196 -15.68 7.64 34.73
C LYS A 196 -15.74 6.48 33.75
N GLN A 197 -15.93 6.75 32.46
CA GLN A 197 -15.93 5.72 31.41
C GLN A 197 -14.57 5.02 31.31
N VAL A 198 -13.45 5.73 31.51
CA VAL A 198 -12.11 5.11 31.59
C VAL A 198 -12.00 4.06 32.67
N LYS A 199 -12.53 4.32 33.87
CA LYS A 199 -12.56 3.33 34.97
C LYS A 199 -13.39 2.09 34.60
N TRP A 200 -14.50 2.29 33.89
CA TRP A 200 -15.32 1.19 33.41
C TRP A 200 -14.58 0.35 32.36
N GLY A 201 -13.95 0.99 31.37
CA GLY A 201 -13.14 0.32 30.36
C GLY A 201 -11.97 -0.48 30.96
N PHE A 202 -11.30 0.06 31.97
CA PHE A 202 -10.25 -0.66 32.72
C PHE A 202 -10.80 -1.85 33.51
N SER A 203 -11.99 -1.74 34.08
CA SER A 203 -12.64 -2.88 34.75
C SER A 203 -12.97 -4.00 33.76
N SER A 204 -13.45 -3.64 32.56
CA SER A 204 -13.69 -4.60 31.47
C SER A 204 -12.40 -5.27 31.00
N LEU A 205 -11.31 -4.50 30.84
CA LEU A 205 -9.98 -5.03 30.54
C LEU A 205 -9.58 -6.13 31.55
N CYS A 206 -9.62 -5.82 32.86
CA CYS A 206 -9.24 -6.77 33.90
C CYS A 206 -10.10 -8.03 33.88
N GLN A 207 -11.39 -7.92 33.56
CA GLN A 207 -12.28 -9.09 33.41
C GLN A 207 -11.88 -9.97 32.23
N ILE A 208 -11.50 -9.39 31.09
CA ILE A 208 -11.11 -10.14 29.88
C ILE A 208 -9.84 -10.96 30.14
N ILE A 209 -8.81 -10.33 30.72
CA ILE A 209 -7.54 -10.99 31.06
C ILE A 209 -7.58 -11.74 32.40
N ARG A 210 -8.74 -11.76 33.07
CA ARG A 210 -8.98 -12.42 34.37
C ARG A 210 -7.99 -12.00 35.48
N ALA A 211 -7.60 -10.73 35.51
CA ALA A 211 -6.67 -10.20 36.52
C ALA A 211 -7.36 -9.99 37.88
N ASP A 212 -6.76 -10.50 38.97
CA ASP A 212 -7.15 -10.12 40.34
C ASP A 212 -6.21 -9.04 40.85
N LEU A 213 -6.65 -7.77 40.81
CA LEU A 213 -5.85 -6.61 41.19
C LEU A 213 -5.31 -6.68 42.64
N ARG A 214 -5.86 -7.53 43.52
CA ARG A 214 -5.33 -7.72 44.87
C ARG A 214 -3.98 -8.43 44.88
N THR A 215 -3.73 -9.30 43.90
CA THR A 215 -2.52 -10.12 43.77
C THR A 215 -1.66 -9.75 42.57
N GLU A 216 -2.25 -9.09 41.56
CA GLU A 216 -1.55 -8.71 40.33
C GLU A 216 -0.51 -7.61 40.57
N SER A 217 0.66 -7.75 39.93
CA SER A 217 1.66 -6.68 39.86
C SER A 217 1.43 -5.81 38.61
N LEU A 218 2.00 -4.59 38.57
CA LEU A 218 1.94 -3.76 37.36
C LEU A 218 2.54 -4.50 36.15
N ASP A 219 3.68 -5.16 36.35
CA ASP A 219 4.37 -5.89 35.27
C ASP A 219 3.54 -7.07 34.75
N SER A 220 2.98 -7.88 35.65
CA SER A 220 2.17 -9.05 35.26
C SER A 220 0.87 -8.65 34.59
N LEU A 221 0.21 -7.58 35.05
CA LEU A 221 -0.97 -7.02 34.36
C LEU A 221 -0.62 -6.58 32.94
N CYS A 222 0.45 -5.79 32.77
CA CYS A 222 0.87 -5.31 31.46
C CYS A 222 1.25 -6.46 30.54
N GLU A 223 1.99 -7.45 31.06
CA GLU A 223 2.38 -8.63 30.28
C GLU A 223 1.15 -9.43 29.81
N ASN A 224 0.21 -9.72 30.71
CA ASN A 224 -1.01 -10.47 30.40
C ASN A 224 -1.88 -9.74 29.36
N PHE A 225 -1.96 -8.41 29.43
CA PHE A 225 -2.68 -7.63 28.42
C PHE A 225 -1.98 -7.66 27.06
N LEU A 226 -0.68 -7.36 27.02
CA LEU A 226 0.07 -7.25 25.77
C LEU A 226 0.17 -8.60 25.04
N GLN A 227 0.18 -9.71 25.77
CA GLN A 227 0.17 -11.06 25.20
C GLN A 227 -1.22 -11.56 24.79
N SER A 228 -2.30 -10.81 25.06
CA SER A 228 -3.66 -11.18 24.68
C SER A 228 -4.17 -10.31 23.52
N PRO A 229 -4.08 -10.81 22.27
CA PRO A 229 -4.75 -10.22 21.13
C PRO A 229 -6.24 -10.01 21.36
N GLU A 230 -6.92 -10.94 22.04
CA GLU A 230 -8.34 -10.85 22.34
C GLU A 230 -8.63 -9.62 23.19
N ALA A 231 -7.87 -9.39 24.26
CA ALA A 231 -8.04 -8.20 25.10
C ALA A 231 -7.72 -6.91 24.35
N THR A 232 -6.69 -6.93 23.50
CA THR A 232 -6.27 -5.76 22.73
C THR A 232 -7.24 -5.46 21.58
N LEU A 233 -7.99 -6.45 21.10
CA LEU A 233 -8.92 -6.37 19.97
C LEU A 233 -10.41 -6.25 20.38
N ASP A 234 -10.78 -6.50 21.64
CA ASP A 234 -12.18 -6.47 22.08
C ASP A 234 -12.75 -5.03 22.19
N GLY A 235 -13.88 -4.78 21.51
CA GLY A 235 -14.59 -3.50 21.60
C GLY A 235 -15.11 -3.12 22.99
N THR A 236 -15.15 -4.03 23.96
CA THR A 236 -15.52 -3.70 25.35
C THR A 236 -14.45 -2.89 26.09
N VAL A 237 -13.19 -2.88 25.62
CA VAL A 237 -12.14 -1.99 26.17
C VAL A 237 -12.12 -0.61 25.49
N ILE A 238 -13.16 -0.28 24.69
CA ILE A 238 -13.23 0.96 23.92
C ILE A 238 -13.00 2.20 24.78
N HIS A 239 -13.60 2.23 25.96
CA HIS A 239 -13.54 3.36 26.88
C HIS A 239 -12.20 3.50 27.61
N LEU A 240 -11.20 2.68 27.30
CA LEU A 240 -9.84 2.81 27.82
C LEU A 240 -8.84 2.98 26.69
N PHE A 241 -8.89 2.12 25.68
CA PHE A 241 -7.77 1.93 24.75
C PHE A 241 -8.09 2.30 23.30
N TYR A 242 -9.36 2.44 22.90
CA TYR A 242 -9.70 2.59 21.47
C TYR A 242 -10.03 4.01 21.07
N ASP A 243 -10.86 4.65 21.86
CA ASP A 243 -11.22 6.02 21.58
C ASP A 243 -10.11 6.93 22.08
N ARG A 244 -9.61 7.76 21.18
CA ARG A 244 -8.66 8.82 21.47
C ARG A 244 -9.09 9.63 22.69
N ALA A 245 -10.37 10.00 22.78
CA ALA A 245 -10.86 10.85 23.86
C ALA A 245 -10.75 10.17 25.23
N HIS A 246 -10.87 8.84 25.29
CA HIS A 246 -10.67 8.06 26.51
C HIS A 246 -9.19 7.87 26.85
N ILE A 247 -8.31 7.71 25.85
CA ILE A 247 -6.86 7.71 26.10
C ILE A 247 -6.44 9.08 26.67
N GLU A 248 -6.88 10.18 26.08
CA GLU A 248 -6.62 11.52 26.60
C GLU A 248 -7.16 11.67 28.04
N ALA A 249 -8.40 11.23 28.30
CA ALA A 249 -8.99 11.25 29.64
C ALA A 249 -8.22 10.35 30.65
N ALA A 250 -7.68 9.22 30.20
CA ALA A 250 -6.87 8.33 31.01
C ALA A 250 -5.54 8.98 31.39
N LEU A 251 -4.86 9.62 30.43
CA LEU A 251 -3.56 10.25 30.64
C LEU A 251 -3.64 11.61 31.37
N GLU A 252 -4.77 12.30 31.29
CA GLU A 252 -5.03 13.58 31.97
C GLU A 252 -5.36 13.42 33.46
N GLN A 253 -6.07 12.36 33.83
CA GLN A 253 -6.60 12.19 35.19
C GLN A 253 -5.57 11.58 36.15
N ASP A 254 -5.63 11.99 37.42
CA ASP A 254 -4.75 11.47 38.50
C ASP A 254 -5.40 10.34 39.30
N THR A 255 -6.40 9.66 38.71
CA THR A 255 -7.04 8.50 39.35
C THR A 255 -5.99 7.44 39.67
N GLN A 256 -5.95 6.99 40.93
CA GLN A 256 -5.11 5.88 41.37
C GLN A 256 -5.88 4.56 41.35
N ILE A 257 -5.24 3.53 40.82
CA ILE A 257 -5.66 2.13 40.81
C ILE A 257 -4.73 1.35 41.74
N THR A 258 -5.28 0.66 42.74
CA THR A 258 -4.50 -0.17 43.66
C THR A 258 -4.30 -1.56 43.07
N MET A 259 -3.04 -1.97 42.87
CA MET A 259 -2.64 -3.27 42.36
C MET A 259 -1.52 -3.85 43.22
N GLY A 260 -1.71 -5.05 43.77
CA GLY A 260 -0.73 -5.70 44.64
C GLY A 260 -0.34 -4.84 45.87
N GLY A 261 -1.28 -4.02 46.37
CA GLY A 261 -1.05 -3.09 47.48
C GLY A 261 -0.32 -1.79 47.14
N LYS A 262 0.00 -1.52 45.87
CA LYS A 262 0.60 -0.26 45.39
C LYS A 262 -0.39 0.53 44.53
N ASN A 263 -0.30 1.85 44.55
CA ASN A 263 -1.16 2.73 43.76
C ASN A 263 -0.46 3.15 42.47
N TYR A 264 -1.16 3.05 41.34
CA TYR A 264 -0.68 3.45 40.03
C TYR A 264 -1.71 4.31 39.30
N THR A 265 -1.25 5.29 38.54
CA THR A 265 -2.08 6.07 37.62
C THR A 265 -2.22 5.38 36.27
N PHE A 266 -3.23 5.73 35.47
CA PHE A 266 -3.34 5.22 34.09
C PHE A 266 -2.14 5.60 33.22
N ARG A 267 -1.54 6.77 33.49
CA ARG A 267 -0.30 7.21 32.82
C ARG A 267 0.85 6.24 33.05
N GLU A 268 1.07 5.81 34.29
CA GLU A 268 2.11 4.83 34.62
C GLU A 268 1.84 3.46 34.01
N ILE A 269 0.56 3.05 33.96
CA ILE A 269 0.14 1.79 33.32
C ILE A 269 0.45 1.81 31.82
N PHE A 270 0.03 2.85 31.09
CA PHE A 270 0.34 2.98 29.67
C PHE A 270 1.83 3.13 29.39
N GLY A 271 2.54 3.90 30.22
CA GLY A 271 4.00 4.06 30.11
C GLY A 271 4.72 2.71 30.22
N LYS A 272 4.31 1.85 31.15
CA LYS A 272 4.92 0.52 31.30
C LYS A 272 4.63 -0.42 30.13
N MET A 273 3.41 -0.36 29.57
CA MET A 273 3.07 -1.13 28.37
C MET A 273 3.92 -0.70 27.16
N ILE A 274 4.12 0.60 26.97
CA ILE A 274 4.91 1.15 25.87
C ILE A 274 6.40 0.83 26.03
N GLU A 275 6.94 0.95 27.25
CA GLU A 275 8.31 0.52 27.58
C GLU A 275 8.51 -0.94 27.14
N LYS A 276 7.62 -1.84 27.54
CA LYS A 276 7.68 -3.27 27.17
C LYS A 276 7.69 -3.50 25.67
N ILE A 277 6.72 -2.92 24.94
CA ILE A 277 6.63 -3.05 23.47
C ILE A 277 7.91 -2.55 22.79
N THR A 278 8.48 -1.43 23.26
CA THR A 278 9.64 -0.82 22.60
C THR A 278 10.96 -1.50 22.95
N THR A 279 11.09 -2.08 24.14
CA THR A 279 12.31 -2.82 24.54
C THR A 279 12.34 -4.26 24.02
N HIS A 280 11.16 -4.90 23.88
CA HIS A 280 11.03 -6.32 23.54
C HIS A 280 9.87 -6.58 22.55
N PRO A 281 9.87 -5.94 21.37
CA PRO A 281 8.75 -6.06 20.42
C PRO A 281 8.49 -7.51 19.98
N GLU A 282 9.53 -8.34 19.90
CA GLU A 282 9.44 -9.75 19.48
C GLU A 282 8.59 -10.64 20.39
N LYS A 283 8.31 -10.18 21.63
CA LYS A 283 7.52 -10.94 22.60
C LYS A 283 6.01 -10.76 22.45
N TYR A 284 5.57 -9.78 21.65
CA TYR A 284 4.18 -9.38 21.58
C TYR A 284 3.57 -9.67 20.21
N PRO A 285 2.28 -10.06 20.14
CA PRO A 285 1.60 -10.28 18.87
C PRO A 285 1.62 -9.04 17.99
N ALA A 286 1.77 -9.23 16.67
CA ALA A 286 1.81 -8.14 15.71
C ALA A 286 0.57 -7.22 15.80
N SER A 287 -0.62 -7.78 16.01
CA SER A 287 -1.85 -7.00 16.19
C SER A 287 -1.79 -6.08 17.41
N THR A 288 -1.15 -6.52 18.51
CA THR A 288 -0.96 -5.68 19.70
C THR A 288 -0.06 -4.50 19.38
N ILE A 289 1.09 -4.75 18.76
CA ILE A 289 2.04 -3.70 18.37
C ILE A 289 1.36 -2.71 17.41
N GLU A 290 0.69 -3.21 16.37
CA GLU A 290 -0.07 -2.42 15.41
C GLU A 290 -1.11 -1.52 16.09
N GLN A 291 -1.89 -2.05 17.04
CA GLN A 291 -2.88 -1.25 17.78
C GLN A 291 -2.22 -0.14 18.60
N PHE A 292 -1.11 -0.38 19.30
CA PHE A 292 -0.46 0.68 20.07
C PHE A 292 0.06 1.81 19.17
N TYR A 293 0.76 1.48 18.09
CA TYR A 293 1.22 2.49 17.14
C TYR A 293 0.06 3.28 16.53
N LEU A 294 -1.00 2.60 16.08
CA LEU A 294 -2.18 3.26 15.54
C LEU A 294 -2.81 4.22 16.56
N ARG A 295 -3.14 3.74 17.76
CA ARG A 295 -3.93 4.51 18.74
C ARG A 295 -3.16 5.72 19.24
N PHE A 296 -1.88 5.55 19.58
CA PHE A 296 -1.05 6.66 20.02
C PHE A 296 -0.72 7.61 18.86
N GLY A 297 -0.55 7.10 17.63
CA GLY A 297 -0.44 7.95 16.44
C GLY A 297 -1.68 8.82 16.22
N LEU A 298 -2.88 8.27 16.38
CA LEU A 298 -4.13 9.02 16.27
C LEU A 298 -4.31 10.09 17.36
N VAL A 299 -3.95 9.76 18.61
CA VAL A 299 -3.98 10.72 19.73
C VAL A 299 -3.00 11.86 19.48
N GLU A 300 -1.76 11.55 19.10
CA GLU A 300 -0.74 12.54 18.78
C GLU A 300 -1.19 13.48 17.65
N LYS A 301 -1.68 12.91 16.54
CA LYS A 301 -2.15 13.65 15.36
C LYS A 301 -3.29 14.59 15.72
N ASP A 302 -4.27 14.13 16.49
CA ASP A 302 -5.36 14.99 16.90
C ASP A 302 -4.93 16.10 17.86
N LEU A 303 -4.06 15.81 18.84
CA LEU A 303 -3.55 16.84 19.74
C LEU A 303 -2.80 17.92 18.95
N LYS A 304 -1.99 17.53 17.98
CA LYS A 304 -1.34 18.44 17.02
C LYS A 304 -2.37 19.27 16.24
N ASN A 305 -3.50 18.69 15.85
CA ASN A 305 -4.53 19.39 15.07
C ASN A 305 -5.38 20.35 15.92
N ARG A 306 -5.89 19.91 17.07
CA ARG A 306 -6.76 20.73 17.94
C ARG A 306 -6.00 21.79 18.73
N PHE A 307 -4.72 21.53 19.01
CA PHE A 307 -3.88 22.36 19.86
C PHE A 307 -2.54 22.69 19.17
N SER A 308 -2.55 22.88 17.85
CA SER A 308 -1.36 23.20 17.04
C SER A 308 -0.55 24.37 17.59
N ASP A 309 -1.24 25.43 18.04
CA ASP A 309 -0.64 26.61 18.66
C ASP A 309 0.13 26.28 19.95
N TYR A 310 -0.21 25.18 20.60
CA TYR A 310 0.36 24.74 21.87
C TYR A 310 1.42 23.64 21.70
N VAL A 311 1.28 22.76 20.70
CA VAL A 311 2.31 21.75 20.40
C VAL A 311 3.59 22.40 19.86
N ARG A 312 3.50 23.61 19.29
CA ARG A 312 4.67 24.41 18.90
C ARG A 312 5.35 25.16 20.06
N ALA A 313 4.72 25.23 21.22
CA ALA A 313 5.28 25.87 22.40
C ALA A 313 5.94 24.81 23.27
N GLU A 314 7.16 24.40 22.92
CA GLU A 314 7.90 23.46 23.77
C GLU A 314 8.08 24.03 25.20
N PRO A 315 7.85 23.23 26.24
CA PRO A 315 8.07 23.65 27.61
C PRO A 315 9.58 23.85 27.82
N SER A 316 9.99 25.09 28.06
CA SER A 316 11.38 25.41 28.39
C SER A 316 11.82 24.64 29.64
N GLU A 317 12.64 23.62 29.46
CA GLU A 317 13.34 22.93 30.54
C GLU A 317 14.32 23.91 31.20
N SER A 318 13.92 24.47 32.34
CA SER A 318 14.79 25.28 33.19
C SER A 318 14.97 24.61 34.55
N ALA A 319 16.12 23.95 34.76
CA ALA A 319 16.95 24.08 35.98
C ALA A 319 18.06 23.01 36.04
N LEU A 320 19.31 23.42 35.77
CA LEU A 320 20.49 23.27 36.66
C LEU A 320 21.76 23.77 35.94
N PRO A 321 22.63 24.59 36.57
CA PRO A 321 23.84 25.12 35.95
C PRO A 321 25.09 24.33 36.36
N SER A 322 25.77 23.70 35.39
CA SER A 322 27.22 23.47 35.44
C SER A 322 27.84 24.32 34.34
N GLU A 323 28.95 25.02 34.60
CA GLU A 323 29.64 25.87 33.62
C GLU A 323 29.84 25.14 32.29
N LYS A 324 29.17 25.65 31.26
CA LYS A 324 28.98 24.99 29.97
C LYS A 324 30.19 25.21 29.06
N PRO A 325 30.64 24.20 28.31
CA PRO A 325 31.78 24.32 27.39
C PRO A 325 31.48 25.34 26.26
N ARG A 326 32.45 26.20 25.95
CA ARG A 326 32.35 27.19 24.86
C ARG A 326 32.65 26.52 23.52
N ILE A 327 31.85 26.81 22.48
CA ILE A 327 32.02 26.20 21.16
C ILE A 327 33.38 26.57 20.55
N GLN A 328 33.82 27.81 20.75
CA GLN A 328 35.14 28.25 20.31
C GLN A 328 36.28 27.37 20.87
N GLU A 329 36.27 27.08 22.17
CA GLU A 329 37.32 26.27 22.81
C GLU A 329 37.36 24.84 22.23
N ALA A 330 36.19 24.25 22.01
CA ALA A 330 36.08 22.92 21.40
C ALA A 330 36.60 22.91 19.96
N PHE A 331 36.32 23.96 19.17
CA PHE A 331 36.87 24.14 17.83
C PHE A 331 38.39 24.31 17.87
N GLU A 332 38.92 25.19 18.71
CA GLU A 332 40.37 25.45 18.81
C GLU A 332 41.16 24.21 19.24
N GLN A 333 40.56 23.34 20.07
CA GLN A 333 41.15 22.06 20.47
C GLN A 333 41.13 21.00 19.37
N GLY A 334 40.37 21.21 18.29
CA GLY A 334 40.21 20.21 17.22
C GLY A 334 39.53 18.91 17.68
N ASN A 335 38.75 18.96 18.75
CA ASN A 335 38.07 17.79 19.31
C ASN A 335 36.65 17.69 18.74
N ALA A 336 36.47 16.82 17.74
CA ALA A 336 35.16 16.59 17.11
C ALA A 336 34.05 16.25 18.12
N GLY A 337 34.32 15.37 19.09
CA GLY A 337 33.35 15.01 20.13
C GLY A 337 33.00 16.18 21.05
N GLY A 338 33.98 17.03 21.37
CA GLY A 338 33.76 18.25 22.15
C GLY A 338 32.90 19.28 21.41
N VAL A 339 33.08 19.42 20.09
CA VAL A 339 32.27 20.34 19.27
C VAL A 339 30.81 19.87 19.18
N ILE A 340 30.59 18.58 18.94
CA ILE A 340 29.24 17.99 18.92
C ILE A 340 28.53 18.25 20.26
N GLU A 341 29.21 17.99 21.38
CA GLU A 341 28.63 18.21 22.71
C GLU A 341 28.31 19.69 22.97
N ALA A 342 29.21 20.59 22.57
CA ALA A 342 29.00 22.03 22.73
C ALA A 342 27.82 22.56 21.88
N PHE A 343 27.51 21.93 20.73
CA PHE A 343 26.37 22.29 19.91
C PHE A 343 25.03 21.73 20.39
N LYS A 344 25.00 20.58 21.08
CA LYS A 344 23.75 20.00 21.62
C LYS A 344 22.95 20.99 22.47
N GLU A 345 23.63 21.87 23.19
CA GLU A 345 23.00 22.87 24.06
C GLU A 345 22.38 24.07 23.34
N VAL A 346 22.71 24.26 22.06
CA VAL A 346 22.27 25.40 21.23
C VAL A 346 21.27 24.93 20.17
N THR A 347 20.92 23.64 20.17
CA THR A 347 20.05 23.02 19.17
C THR A 347 18.76 23.82 19.02
N LEU A 348 18.66 24.54 17.90
CA LEU A 348 17.43 25.17 17.50
C LEU A 348 16.45 24.04 17.24
N GLN A 349 15.27 24.10 17.87
CA GLN A 349 14.17 23.20 17.51
C GLN A 349 13.62 23.67 16.18
N VAL A 350 14.24 23.16 15.12
CA VAL A 350 13.85 23.48 13.75
C VAL A 350 12.60 22.67 13.41
N PRO A 351 11.62 23.24 12.68
CA PRO A 351 10.47 22.50 12.16
C PRO A 351 10.89 21.20 11.48
N SER A 352 10.04 20.18 11.55
CA SER A 352 10.29 18.84 11.06
C SER A 352 10.45 18.82 9.53
N TYR A 353 11.65 19.14 9.05
CA TYR A 353 12.08 18.89 7.68
C TYR A 353 12.37 17.39 7.54
N TRP A 354 11.54 16.69 6.77
CA TRP A 354 11.67 15.26 6.46
C TRP A 354 12.20 15.11 5.03
N PRO A 355 13.50 14.84 4.84
CA PRO A 355 14.05 14.66 3.50
C PRO A 355 13.49 13.41 2.83
N GLU A 356 13.32 13.45 1.51
CA GLU A 356 12.99 12.27 0.73
C GLU A 356 14.26 11.42 0.57
N PHE A 357 14.41 10.38 1.40
CA PHE A 357 15.58 9.51 1.35
C PHE A 357 15.52 8.51 0.19
N GLY A 358 16.67 8.29 -0.46
CA GLY A 358 16.89 7.21 -1.41
C GLY A 358 18.23 7.38 -2.13
N PRO A 359 18.87 6.31 -2.63
CA PRO A 359 20.12 6.44 -3.37
C PRO A 359 19.88 7.29 -4.63
N LEU A 360 20.80 8.21 -4.89
CA LEU A 360 20.79 8.95 -6.16
C LEU A 360 21.00 7.97 -7.31
N PRO A 361 20.18 7.98 -8.37
CA PRO A 361 20.45 7.13 -9.53
C PRO A 361 21.68 7.61 -10.32
N LYS A 362 22.27 6.72 -11.12
CA LYS A 362 23.21 7.11 -12.18
C LYS A 362 22.40 7.77 -13.31
N SER A 363 22.35 9.10 -13.30
CA SER A 363 21.53 9.87 -14.25
C SER A 363 22.04 9.78 -15.69
N SER A 364 21.19 10.10 -16.67
CA SER A 364 21.61 10.23 -18.07
C SER A 364 22.76 11.24 -18.25
N LEU A 365 22.81 12.29 -17.43
CA LEU A 365 23.89 13.28 -17.43
C LEU A 365 25.19 12.74 -16.83
N THR A 366 25.11 11.78 -15.89
CA THR A 366 26.29 11.05 -15.41
C THR A 366 26.92 10.23 -16.53
N TYR A 367 26.11 9.48 -17.28
CA TYR A 367 26.60 8.72 -18.45
C TYR A 367 27.19 9.63 -19.54
N GLN A 368 26.53 10.75 -19.84
CA GLN A 368 27.07 11.75 -20.78
C GLN A 368 28.40 12.33 -20.29
N PHE A 369 28.59 12.50 -18.98
CA PHE A 369 29.87 12.96 -18.45
C PHE A 369 30.99 11.94 -18.68
N GLU A 370 30.70 10.65 -18.48
CA GLU A 370 31.67 9.59 -18.75
C GLU A 370 32.04 9.56 -20.23
N GLU A 371 31.05 9.60 -21.12
CA GLU A 371 31.27 9.62 -22.57
C GLU A 371 32.09 10.85 -23.00
N LEU A 372 31.71 12.04 -22.52
CA LEU A 372 32.45 13.27 -22.77
C LEU A 372 33.92 13.14 -22.34
N THR A 373 34.14 12.59 -21.14
CA THR A 373 35.50 12.41 -20.59
C THR A 373 36.33 11.48 -21.47
N ARG A 374 35.76 10.35 -21.94
CA ARG A 374 36.43 9.41 -22.84
C ARG A 374 36.80 10.07 -24.17
N LYS A 375 35.91 10.87 -24.77
CA LYS A 375 36.22 11.63 -26.00
C LYS A 375 37.36 12.64 -25.80
N LEU A 376 37.36 13.32 -24.65
CA LEU A 376 38.39 14.29 -24.33
C LEU A 376 39.75 13.61 -24.07
N LEU A 377 39.79 12.44 -23.41
CA LEU A 377 40.97 11.59 -23.25
C LEU A 377 41.51 11.09 -24.59
N ALA A 378 40.62 10.71 -25.51
CA ALA A 378 40.95 10.32 -26.87
C ALA A 378 41.45 11.48 -27.76
N LYS A 379 41.62 12.68 -27.18
CA LYS A 379 42.12 13.89 -27.85
C LYS A 379 41.23 14.33 -29.02
N GLU A 380 39.94 13.98 -29.00
CA GLU A 380 39.01 14.43 -30.03
C GLU A 380 38.88 15.97 -29.99
N GLU A 381 38.84 16.60 -31.16
CA GLU A 381 38.64 18.04 -31.30
C GLU A 381 37.17 18.40 -31.10
N PHE A 382 36.92 19.45 -30.33
CA PHE A 382 35.58 19.99 -30.09
C PHE A 382 35.54 21.49 -30.37
N ARG A 383 34.34 21.97 -30.70
CA ARG A 383 34.02 23.40 -30.79
C ARG A 383 33.13 23.79 -29.62
N ARG A 384 33.46 24.90 -28.97
CA ARG A 384 32.58 25.53 -27.98
C ARG A 384 31.47 26.30 -28.68
N VAL A 385 30.24 26.07 -28.24
CA VAL A 385 29.05 26.82 -28.64
C VAL A 385 28.36 27.30 -27.38
N GLU A 386 28.04 28.59 -27.29
CA GLU A 386 27.22 29.12 -26.20
C GLU A 386 25.80 29.30 -26.72
N GLU A 387 24.85 28.60 -26.11
CA GLU A 387 23.43 28.65 -26.49
C GLU A 387 22.59 28.84 -25.24
N ASN A 388 21.79 29.92 -25.20
CA ASN A 388 20.92 30.26 -24.06
C ASN A 388 21.66 30.32 -22.70
N GLY A 389 22.93 30.72 -22.69
CA GLY A 389 23.77 30.77 -21.50
C GLY A 389 24.40 29.43 -21.10
N SER A 390 24.02 28.32 -21.74
CA SER A 390 24.67 27.02 -21.58
C SER A 390 25.91 26.92 -22.46
N GLN A 391 26.93 26.25 -21.95
CA GLN A 391 28.14 25.91 -22.70
C GLN A 391 27.98 24.51 -23.29
N LEU A 392 28.02 24.44 -24.61
CA LEU A 392 27.93 23.22 -25.39
C LEU A 392 29.29 22.88 -26.00
N LEU A 393 29.62 21.59 -26.03
CA LEU A 393 30.80 21.06 -26.71
C LEU A 393 30.32 20.22 -27.90
N GLN A 394 30.61 20.68 -29.12
CA GLN A 394 30.25 20.00 -30.36
C GLN A 394 31.47 19.28 -30.93
N PHE A 395 31.35 17.96 -31.13
CA PHE A 395 32.40 17.12 -31.71
C PHE A 395 32.19 16.93 -33.22
N ARG A 396 33.23 16.45 -33.92
CA ARG A 396 33.20 16.26 -35.39
C ARG A 396 32.21 15.19 -35.85
N ASP A 397 31.88 14.23 -34.98
CA ASP A 397 30.88 13.19 -35.23
C ASP A 397 29.44 13.70 -35.10
N GLY A 398 29.26 14.99 -34.83
CA GLY A 398 27.96 15.64 -34.68
C GLY A 398 27.38 15.55 -33.27
N ARG A 399 28.02 14.83 -32.33
CA ARG A 399 27.56 14.76 -30.94
C ARG A 399 27.76 16.11 -30.26
N ILE A 400 26.78 16.50 -29.44
CA ILE A 400 26.77 17.75 -28.69
C ILE A 400 26.54 17.42 -27.23
N PHE A 401 27.46 17.87 -26.38
CA PHE A 401 27.36 17.72 -24.93
C PHE A 401 27.05 19.06 -24.29
N ASN A 402 25.97 19.15 -23.51
CA ASN A 402 25.70 20.35 -22.72
C ASN A 402 26.53 20.31 -21.43
N LEU A 403 27.73 20.88 -21.49
CA LEU A 403 28.68 20.85 -20.39
C LEU A 403 28.09 21.51 -19.14
N THR A 404 27.35 22.61 -19.28
CA THR A 404 26.71 23.30 -18.14
C THR A 404 25.74 22.38 -17.40
N GLU A 405 24.92 21.64 -18.14
CA GLU A 405 23.96 20.69 -17.56
C GLU A 405 24.69 19.50 -16.92
N ILE A 406 25.67 18.93 -17.64
CA ILE A 406 26.47 17.80 -17.16
C ILE A 406 27.13 18.15 -15.82
N VAL A 407 27.90 19.24 -15.73
CA VAL A 407 28.60 19.58 -14.48
C VAL A 407 27.66 19.99 -13.35
N THR A 408 26.44 20.41 -13.68
CA THR A 408 25.44 20.84 -12.67
C THR A 408 24.69 19.65 -12.07
N HIS A 409 24.45 18.60 -12.85
CA HIS A 409 23.49 17.55 -12.51
C HIS A 409 24.06 16.13 -12.54
N ALA A 410 25.24 15.91 -13.13
CA ALA A 410 25.89 14.60 -13.09
C ALA A 410 26.26 14.24 -11.65
N ASN A 411 25.91 13.01 -11.25
CA ASN A 411 26.35 12.45 -9.99
C ASN A 411 27.79 11.94 -10.10
N LEU A 412 28.74 12.70 -9.54
CA LEU A 412 30.17 12.43 -9.67
C LEU A 412 30.62 11.16 -8.97
N SER A 413 29.96 10.77 -7.87
CA SER A 413 30.30 9.53 -7.16
C SER A 413 29.88 8.28 -7.93
N HIS A 414 29.04 8.42 -8.96
CA HIS A 414 28.55 7.34 -9.80
C HIS A 414 29.31 7.23 -11.12
N LEU A 415 30.36 8.05 -11.32
CA LEU A 415 31.21 7.96 -12.49
C LEU A 415 32.00 6.66 -12.48
N GLN A 416 32.00 5.97 -13.61
CA GLN A 416 32.67 4.70 -13.82
C GLN A 416 33.54 4.79 -15.08
N PHE A 417 34.82 4.47 -14.90
CA PHE A 417 35.81 4.39 -15.97
C PHE A 417 36.52 3.04 -15.83
N GLY A 418 36.68 2.33 -16.94
CA GLY A 418 37.36 1.02 -16.95
C GLY A 418 38.87 1.16 -16.99
N VAL A 419 39.61 0.05 -16.90
CA VAL A 419 41.08 0.04 -16.87
C VAL A 419 41.70 0.81 -18.05
N SER A 420 41.11 0.70 -19.24
CA SER A 420 41.61 1.42 -20.41
C SER A 420 41.51 2.94 -20.29
N ASP A 421 40.43 3.43 -19.69
CA ASP A 421 40.22 4.87 -19.49
C ASP A 421 41.23 5.38 -18.46
N GLU A 422 41.55 4.58 -17.44
CA GLU A 422 42.55 4.88 -16.42
C GLU A 422 43.97 4.98 -17.01
N GLU A 423 44.37 4.00 -17.83
CA GLU A 423 45.66 4.04 -18.53
C GLU A 423 45.78 5.26 -19.44
N GLN A 424 44.73 5.56 -20.21
CA GLN A 424 44.67 6.75 -21.05
C GLN A 424 44.79 8.03 -20.22
N TYR A 425 44.18 8.08 -19.03
CA TYR A 425 44.30 9.21 -18.12
C TYR A 425 45.71 9.37 -17.56
N VAL A 426 46.37 8.27 -17.18
CA VAL A 426 47.78 8.28 -16.73
C VAL A 426 48.69 8.82 -17.83
N ASP A 427 48.56 8.29 -19.05
CA ASP A 427 49.30 8.75 -20.23
C ASP A 427 49.00 10.22 -20.56
N TYR A 428 47.75 10.63 -20.43
CA TYR A 428 47.31 12.01 -20.60
C TYR A 428 48.03 12.94 -19.61
N CYS A 429 48.06 12.58 -18.33
CA CYS A 429 48.76 13.35 -17.28
C CYS A 429 50.26 13.48 -17.57
N HIS A 430 50.91 12.41 -18.05
CA HIS A 430 52.33 12.44 -18.38
C HIS A 430 52.65 13.32 -19.59
N SER A 431 51.93 13.10 -20.69
CA SER A 431 52.35 13.53 -22.04
C SER A 431 51.60 14.76 -22.57
N THR A 432 50.38 14.99 -22.10
CA THR A 432 49.43 15.90 -22.79
C THR A 432 48.90 17.01 -21.90
N SER A 433 48.55 16.71 -20.65
CA SER A 433 47.97 17.69 -19.73
C SER A 433 48.92 18.86 -19.47
N ASN A 434 48.37 20.08 -19.44
CA ASN A 434 49.09 21.27 -18.98
C ASN A 434 49.18 21.30 -17.44
N ILE A 435 48.35 20.51 -16.77
CA ILE A 435 48.26 20.39 -15.32
C ILE A 435 48.80 19.02 -14.93
N LYS A 436 50.01 19.00 -14.37
CA LYS A 436 50.68 17.76 -14.00
C LYS A 436 50.58 17.48 -12.50
N PRO A 437 50.38 16.22 -12.10
CA PRO A 437 50.61 15.82 -10.71
C PRO A 437 52.10 15.95 -10.38
N TRP A 438 52.41 16.26 -9.13
CA TRP A 438 53.78 16.42 -8.66
C TRP A 438 53.92 16.04 -7.18
N THR A 439 55.09 15.54 -6.82
CA THR A 439 55.54 15.34 -5.43
C THR A 439 56.09 16.65 -4.86
N PRO A 440 56.26 16.81 -3.54
CA PRO A 440 56.91 18.00 -2.97
C PRO A 440 58.30 18.34 -3.53
N THR A 441 58.99 17.38 -4.16
CA THR A 441 60.29 17.58 -4.85
C THR A 441 60.15 18.07 -6.29
N GLY A 442 58.93 18.15 -6.83
CA GLY A 442 58.63 18.55 -8.21
C GLY A 442 58.60 17.39 -9.21
N ASP A 443 58.79 16.15 -8.76
CA ASP A 443 58.81 14.96 -9.61
C ASP A 443 57.39 14.47 -9.92
N PHE A 444 57.20 13.73 -11.01
CA PHE A 444 55.93 13.05 -11.27
C PHE A 444 55.76 11.90 -10.26
N PRO A 445 54.66 11.86 -9.49
CA PRO A 445 54.49 10.86 -8.43
C PRO A 445 54.30 9.48 -9.04
N SER A 446 55.09 8.50 -8.59
CA SER A 446 54.96 7.09 -8.99
C SER A 446 53.95 6.34 -8.12
N ARG A 447 53.53 5.14 -8.52
CA ARG A 447 52.70 4.27 -7.67
C ARG A 447 53.36 3.98 -6.31
N SER A 448 54.66 3.67 -6.33
CA SER A 448 55.45 3.42 -5.12
C SER A 448 55.53 4.64 -4.19
N TYR A 449 55.54 5.85 -4.75
CA TYR A 449 55.49 7.08 -3.94
C TYR A 449 54.22 7.13 -3.09
N PHE A 450 53.04 6.92 -3.69
CA PHE A 450 51.78 6.93 -2.94
C PHE A 450 51.73 5.81 -1.90
N ASP A 451 52.19 4.60 -2.24
CA ASP A 451 52.22 3.47 -1.30
C ASP A 451 53.12 3.75 -0.09
N GLN A 452 54.22 4.50 -0.28
CA GLN A 452 55.10 4.93 0.80
C GLN A 452 54.45 6.02 1.66
N GLN A 453 53.76 7.00 1.06
CA GLN A 453 53.05 8.05 1.80
C GLN A 453 51.92 7.47 2.65
N GLU A 454 51.15 6.52 2.09
CA GLU A 454 50.07 5.82 2.77
C GLU A 454 50.59 5.06 4.00
N LYS A 455 51.66 4.27 3.84
CA LYS A 455 52.31 3.56 4.96
C LYS A 455 52.87 4.51 6.02
N ALA A 456 53.50 5.61 5.60
CA ALA A 456 54.02 6.61 6.52
C ALA A 456 52.89 7.26 7.34
N TYR A 457 51.75 7.53 6.71
CA TYR A 457 50.59 8.11 7.36
C TYR A 457 49.95 7.15 8.39
N VAL A 458 49.74 5.89 8.02
CA VAL A 458 49.23 4.82 8.92
C VAL A 458 50.12 4.73 10.17
N ALA A 459 51.45 4.72 9.99
CA ALA A 459 52.40 4.68 11.09
C ALA A 459 52.36 5.95 11.95
N GLN A 460 52.25 7.14 11.35
CA GLN A 460 52.20 8.42 12.06
C GLN A 460 50.95 8.56 12.94
N HIS A 461 49.83 7.99 12.51
CA HIS A 461 48.53 8.13 13.18
C HIS A 461 48.14 6.93 14.05
N ASN A 462 49.07 5.98 14.28
CA ASN A 462 48.84 4.75 15.05
C ASN A 462 47.61 3.95 14.56
N LEU A 463 47.38 3.92 13.25
CA LEU A 463 46.39 3.04 12.65
C LEU A 463 46.95 1.60 12.61
N GLU A 464 46.09 0.58 12.50
CA GLU A 464 46.53 -0.81 12.45
C GLU A 464 47.48 -1.02 11.27
N LYS A 465 48.61 -1.72 11.51
CA LYS A 465 49.75 -1.81 10.59
C LYS A 465 49.40 -2.36 9.20
N ASP A 466 48.32 -3.12 9.09
CA ASP A 466 47.83 -3.76 7.86
C ASP A 466 46.62 -3.02 7.26
N THR A 467 46.32 -1.80 7.72
CA THR A 467 45.26 -0.96 7.15
C THR A 467 45.72 -0.36 5.83
N GLU A 468 45.12 -0.79 4.72
CA GLU A 468 45.12 -0.03 3.47
C GLU A 468 44.12 1.12 3.60
N LEU A 469 44.56 2.37 3.41
CA LEU A 469 43.69 3.54 3.49
C LEU A 469 42.75 3.60 2.28
N TYR A 470 43.25 3.18 1.11
CA TYR A 470 42.58 3.36 -0.18
C TYR A 470 42.53 2.07 -1.03
N PRO A 471 41.95 0.97 -0.54
CA PRO A 471 41.97 -0.31 -1.26
C PRO A 471 41.27 -0.25 -2.62
N GLU A 472 40.32 0.68 -2.81
CA GLU A 472 39.54 0.82 -4.05
C GLU A 472 40.10 1.83 -5.05
N LEU A 473 41.08 2.66 -4.66
CA LEU A 473 41.61 3.71 -5.53
C LEU A 473 42.63 3.15 -6.52
N SER A 474 42.37 3.37 -7.80
CA SER A 474 43.34 3.11 -8.87
C SER A 474 44.50 4.10 -8.81
N TYR A 475 45.58 3.81 -9.53
CA TYR A 475 46.67 4.78 -9.69
C TYR A 475 46.20 6.07 -10.39
N ALA A 476 45.28 5.97 -11.35
CA ALA A 476 44.65 7.12 -11.99
C ALA A 476 43.88 7.99 -10.99
N ASP A 477 43.13 7.37 -10.06
CA ASP A 477 42.43 8.10 -8.99
C ASP A 477 43.40 8.85 -8.08
N LYS A 478 44.49 8.18 -7.64
CA LYS A 478 45.52 8.80 -6.79
C LYS A 478 46.16 10.02 -7.48
N LEU A 479 46.46 9.93 -8.79
CA LEU A 479 46.96 11.06 -9.58
C LEU A 479 45.92 12.20 -9.69
N ALA A 480 44.65 11.89 -9.87
CA ALA A 480 43.60 12.90 -9.98
C ALA A 480 43.40 13.69 -8.68
N ILE A 481 43.45 13.02 -7.54
CA ILE A 481 43.45 13.70 -6.23
C ILE A 481 44.69 14.57 -6.06
N ASN A 482 45.88 14.07 -6.41
CA ASN A 482 47.11 14.87 -6.39
C ASN A 482 46.98 16.13 -7.26
N VAL A 483 46.49 16.00 -8.50
CA VAL A 483 46.23 17.14 -9.40
C VAL A 483 45.25 18.14 -8.77
N TYR A 484 44.15 17.67 -8.17
CA TYR A 484 43.16 18.55 -7.53
C TYR A 484 43.83 19.44 -6.48
N THR A 485 44.65 18.88 -5.60
CA THR A 485 45.30 19.61 -4.49
C THR A 485 46.36 20.63 -4.92
N THR A 486 46.74 20.66 -6.20
CA THR A 486 47.56 21.75 -6.75
C THR A 486 46.74 23.06 -6.83
N ASN A 487 47.22 24.09 -7.53
CA ASN A 487 46.41 25.29 -7.80
C ASN A 487 45.12 25.01 -8.59
N THR A 488 44.95 23.79 -9.12
CA THR A 488 43.84 23.34 -9.97
C THR A 488 42.50 23.21 -9.25
N TYR A 489 42.49 23.07 -7.91
CA TYR A 489 41.24 23.04 -7.14
C TYR A 489 40.35 24.26 -7.44
N LYS A 490 40.95 25.41 -7.77
CA LYS A 490 40.23 26.65 -8.12
C LYS A 490 39.44 26.48 -9.41
N GLN A 491 40.09 25.96 -10.45
CA GLN A 491 39.50 25.72 -11.77
C GLN A 491 38.38 24.66 -11.68
N ILE A 492 38.64 23.54 -10.99
CA ILE A 492 37.66 22.45 -10.82
C ILE A 492 36.44 22.97 -10.04
N ASN A 493 36.65 23.65 -8.92
CA ASN A 493 35.54 24.19 -8.13
C ASN A 493 34.80 25.32 -8.85
N GLN A 494 35.49 26.14 -9.65
CA GLN A 494 34.83 27.11 -10.51
C GLN A 494 33.96 26.43 -11.58
N LEU A 495 34.43 25.33 -12.19
CA LEU A 495 33.65 24.54 -13.14
C LEU A 495 32.38 24.00 -12.51
N LEU A 496 32.51 23.30 -11.38
CA LEU A 496 31.38 22.71 -10.67
C LEU A 496 30.38 23.76 -10.16
N ARG A 497 30.84 24.95 -9.78
CA ARG A 497 29.98 26.06 -9.34
C ARG A 497 29.38 26.86 -10.49
N GLY A 498 29.68 26.52 -11.75
CA GLY A 498 29.22 27.28 -12.92
C GLY A 498 29.87 28.67 -13.05
N GLN A 499 31.02 28.87 -12.42
CA GLN A 499 31.78 30.13 -12.38
C GLN A 499 33.05 30.07 -13.26
N TYR A 500 33.18 29.02 -14.08
CA TYR A 500 34.36 28.84 -14.93
C TYR A 500 34.44 29.92 -16.01
N PRO A 501 35.58 30.59 -16.21
CA PRO A 501 35.69 31.69 -17.16
C PRO A 501 35.90 31.19 -18.60
N TYR A 502 34.93 30.46 -19.14
CA TYR A 502 35.02 29.76 -20.44
C TYR A 502 35.63 30.61 -21.56
N LYS A 503 35.24 31.88 -21.69
CA LYS A 503 35.71 32.79 -22.76
C LYS A 503 37.20 33.16 -22.68
N LYS A 504 37.82 33.05 -21.50
CA LYS A 504 39.21 33.48 -21.24
C LYS A 504 40.20 32.33 -21.23
N ILE A 505 39.71 31.09 -21.21
CA ILE A 505 40.54 29.89 -21.04
C ILE A 505 40.70 29.16 -22.38
N PRO A 506 41.93 28.76 -22.76
CA PRO A 506 42.17 27.93 -23.93
C PRO A 506 41.47 26.57 -23.83
N ASP A 507 41.13 25.98 -24.99
CA ASP A 507 40.44 24.68 -25.04
C ASP A 507 41.25 23.55 -24.37
N THR A 508 42.59 23.64 -24.38
CA THR A 508 43.46 22.68 -23.69
C THR A 508 43.28 22.70 -22.17
N TRP A 509 43.16 23.88 -21.56
CA TRP A 509 42.93 24.03 -20.12
C TRP A 509 41.50 23.65 -19.71
N LEU A 510 40.52 23.93 -20.57
CA LEU A 510 39.15 23.46 -20.37
C LEU A 510 39.09 21.93 -20.41
N ARG A 511 39.76 21.31 -21.39
CA ARG A 511 39.92 19.84 -21.49
C ARG A 511 40.52 19.27 -20.22
N ASP A 512 41.66 19.80 -19.77
CA ASP A 512 42.32 19.38 -18.53
C ASP A 512 41.36 19.47 -17.34
N THR A 513 40.66 20.60 -17.19
CA THR A 513 39.74 20.82 -16.06
C THR A 513 38.60 19.80 -16.06
N ILE A 514 37.98 19.52 -17.22
CA ILE A 514 36.87 18.56 -17.32
C ILE A 514 37.33 17.14 -16.97
N ILE A 515 38.44 16.69 -17.56
CA ILE A 515 38.97 15.33 -17.31
C ILE A 515 39.37 15.17 -15.84
N HIS A 516 40.13 16.12 -15.27
CA HIS A 516 40.52 16.05 -13.87
C HIS A 516 39.31 16.12 -12.93
N THR A 517 38.29 16.92 -13.25
CA THR A 517 37.03 16.96 -12.48
C THR A 517 36.35 15.58 -12.43
N ALA A 518 36.26 14.90 -13.58
CA ALA A 518 35.61 13.59 -13.66
C ALA A 518 36.35 12.52 -12.84
N PHE A 519 37.68 12.44 -12.98
CA PHE A 519 38.48 11.47 -12.24
C PHE A 519 38.57 11.79 -10.74
N SER A 520 38.70 13.05 -10.34
CA SER A 520 38.65 13.44 -8.92
C SER A 520 37.27 13.15 -8.32
N GLY A 521 36.20 13.40 -9.08
CA GLY A 521 34.83 13.11 -8.68
C GLY A 521 34.59 11.61 -8.46
N ARG A 522 35.03 10.77 -9.40
CA ARG A 522 35.03 9.30 -9.25
C ARG A 522 35.83 8.86 -8.03
N ALA A 523 37.07 9.38 -7.91
CA ALA A 523 37.96 9.01 -6.82
C ALA A 523 37.29 9.26 -5.46
N LEU A 524 36.69 10.44 -5.25
CA LEU A 524 35.96 10.78 -4.03
C LEU A 524 34.67 10.00 -3.80
N GLY A 525 34.11 9.38 -4.84
CA GLY A 525 32.95 8.50 -4.73
C GLY A 525 33.26 7.13 -4.12
N LYS A 526 34.53 6.72 -4.10
CA LYS A 526 34.99 5.45 -3.52
C LYS A 526 35.21 5.61 -2.01
N GLN A 527 35.02 4.54 -1.24
CA GLN A 527 35.07 4.63 0.22
C GLN A 527 36.51 4.48 0.74
N SER A 528 36.91 5.32 1.71
CA SER A 528 38.16 5.09 2.45
C SER A 528 37.89 4.18 3.66
N ASN A 529 38.88 3.41 4.10
CA ASN A 529 38.76 2.59 5.30
C ASN A 529 38.79 3.40 6.62
N VAL A 530 39.01 4.72 6.54
CA VAL A 530 39.08 5.61 7.71
C VAL A 530 37.77 6.36 7.90
N VAL A 531 37.14 6.16 9.05
CA VAL A 531 36.00 6.96 9.48
C VAL A 531 36.50 8.12 10.34
N VAL A 532 36.24 9.35 9.91
CA VAL A 532 36.58 10.56 10.66
C VAL A 532 35.32 11.08 11.34
N PRO A 533 35.28 11.23 12.69
CA PRO A 533 34.07 11.66 13.42
C PRO A 533 33.54 13.04 12.99
N GLY A 534 34.44 13.91 12.56
CA GLY A 534 34.10 15.17 11.92
C GLY A 534 35.33 15.96 11.53
N VAL A 535 35.12 16.96 10.66
CA VAL A 535 36.20 17.72 10.04
C VAL A 535 35.93 19.21 10.10
N PHE A 536 37.01 19.99 10.09
CA PHE A 536 37.01 21.42 10.35
C PHE A 536 37.29 22.19 9.08
N ARG A 537 36.55 23.28 8.89
CA ARG A 537 36.79 24.22 7.79
C ARG A 537 36.63 25.64 8.28
N TYR A 538 37.60 26.47 7.94
CA TYR A 538 37.49 27.90 8.08
C TYR A 538 37.32 28.54 6.71
N GLU A 539 36.47 29.55 6.63
CA GLU A 539 36.22 30.27 5.39
C GLU A 539 36.45 31.78 5.56
N SER A 540 37.04 32.37 4.54
CA SER A 540 37.17 33.81 4.39
C SER A 540 36.05 34.31 3.48
N GLU A 541 34.80 34.35 3.96
CA GLU A 541 33.64 34.65 3.09
C GLU A 541 32.65 35.71 3.59
N PHE A 542 31.80 36.11 2.64
CA PHE A 542 31.02 37.34 2.53
C PHE A 542 29.71 37.29 3.33
N ASN A 543 29.23 38.46 3.75
CA ASN A 543 28.03 38.63 4.59
C ASN A 543 26.79 37.89 4.06
N ASP A 544 26.64 37.70 2.75
CA ASP A 544 25.46 37.08 2.15
C ASP A 544 25.43 35.55 2.31
N ASN A 545 26.59 34.87 2.23
CA ASN A 545 26.66 33.41 2.45
C ASN A 545 26.36 33.07 3.91
N ILE A 546 26.84 33.90 4.85
CA ILE A 546 26.52 33.76 6.27
C ILE A 546 25.02 33.88 6.48
N LYS A 547 24.37 34.93 5.96
CA LYS A 547 22.92 35.11 6.06
C LYS A 547 22.14 33.93 5.49
N LYS A 548 22.56 33.41 4.32
CA LYS A 548 21.97 32.24 3.69
C LYS A 548 22.05 31.01 4.61
N ARG A 549 23.22 30.70 5.16
CA ARG A 549 23.42 29.53 6.03
C ARG A 549 22.70 29.64 7.37
N VAL A 550 22.62 30.85 7.94
CA VAL A 550 21.79 31.11 9.13
C VAL A 550 20.32 30.82 8.82
N ALA A 551 19.80 31.33 7.70
CA ALA A 551 18.43 31.04 7.29
C ALA A 551 18.18 29.54 7.02
N LEU A 552 19.13 28.83 6.40
CA LEU A 552 19.05 27.39 6.21
C LEU A 552 19.08 26.63 7.54
N CYS A 553 19.89 27.08 8.50
CA CYS A 553 19.91 26.50 9.85
C CYS A 553 18.58 26.72 10.60
N GLU A 554 17.96 27.89 10.45
CA GLU A 554 16.68 28.25 11.07
C GLU A 554 15.48 27.53 10.44
N THR A 555 15.56 27.21 9.14
CA THR A 555 14.49 26.53 8.38
C THR A 555 14.66 25.02 8.35
N GLY A 556 15.89 24.52 8.49
CA GLY A 556 16.26 23.11 8.43
C GLY A 556 16.43 22.59 7.00
N GLU A 557 16.36 23.47 6.01
CA GLU A 557 16.54 23.18 4.60
C GLU A 557 17.99 22.80 4.26
N ALA A 558 18.15 22.13 3.11
CA ALA A 558 19.44 21.72 2.57
C ALA A 558 20.06 22.81 1.68
N GLU A 559 21.39 22.89 1.68
CA GLU A 559 22.16 23.52 0.60
C GLU A 559 22.80 22.46 -0.29
N VAL A 560 22.66 22.61 -1.61
CA VAL A 560 23.48 21.85 -2.58
C VAL A 560 24.82 22.55 -2.75
N VAL A 561 25.88 21.99 -2.18
CA VAL A 561 27.26 22.47 -2.36
C VAL A 561 27.88 21.74 -3.56
N LYS A 562 27.98 22.45 -4.69
CA LYS A 562 28.40 21.85 -5.98
C LYS A 562 29.90 21.58 -6.10
N GLY A 563 30.75 22.33 -5.40
CA GLY A 563 32.21 22.11 -5.45
C GLY A 563 32.66 21.07 -4.44
N PHE A 564 33.87 20.52 -4.63
CA PHE A 564 34.53 19.75 -3.59
C PHE A 564 34.83 20.63 -2.39
N ILE A 565 34.65 20.07 -1.19
CA ILE A 565 34.78 20.78 0.08
C ILE A 565 36.07 20.30 0.75
N SER A 566 37.12 21.08 0.57
CA SER A 566 38.39 20.91 1.27
C SER A 566 38.26 21.24 2.75
N THR A 567 38.58 20.30 3.62
CA THR A 567 38.51 20.43 5.09
C THR A 567 39.79 19.86 5.72
N GLY A 568 40.00 20.06 7.02
CA GLY A 568 41.07 19.42 7.77
C GLY A 568 40.54 18.58 8.91
N ILE A 569 41.22 17.48 9.25
CA ILE A 569 40.92 16.73 10.49
C ILE A 569 41.27 17.53 11.75
N LYS A 570 42.03 18.61 11.58
CA LYS A 570 42.34 19.61 12.60
C LYS A 570 41.96 21.01 12.09
N PRO A 571 41.64 21.94 13.00
CA PRO A 571 41.36 23.32 12.64
C PRO A 571 42.63 23.98 12.06
N ALA A 572 42.50 24.62 10.90
CA ALA A 572 43.62 25.33 10.30
C ALA A 572 43.89 26.66 11.03
N GLU A 573 45.01 26.74 11.77
CA GLU A 573 45.39 27.90 12.59
C GLU A 573 45.43 29.23 11.81
N LYS A 574 45.62 29.19 10.49
CA LYS A 574 45.80 30.36 9.61
C LYS A 574 44.51 31.07 9.18
N PHE A 575 43.32 30.53 9.50
CA PHE A 575 42.05 30.98 8.88
C PHE A 575 40.94 31.38 9.89
N THR A 576 41.29 31.72 11.13
CA THR A 576 40.38 31.83 12.29
C THR A 576 39.33 32.97 12.28
N ASN A 577 39.13 33.71 11.19
CA ASN A 577 38.75 35.11 11.37
C ASN A 577 37.24 35.44 11.23
N LYS A 578 36.39 34.57 10.67
CA LYS A 578 34.95 34.91 10.43
C LYS A 578 33.96 33.76 10.46
N VAL A 579 34.24 32.64 9.80
CA VAL A 579 33.32 31.50 9.70
C VAL A 579 34.09 30.21 9.96
N ALA A 580 33.60 29.43 10.92
CA ALA A 580 34.07 28.11 11.27
C ALA A 580 32.93 27.11 11.03
N ILE A 581 33.18 26.06 10.26
CA ILE A 581 32.22 25.02 9.96
C ILE A 581 32.81 23.70 10.43
N PHE A 582 32.06 23.00 11.26
CA PHE A 582 32.33 21.63 11.63
C PHE A 582 31.37 20.73 10.87
N TYR A 583 31.94 19.80 10.11
CA TYR A 583 31.20 18.84 9.33
C TYR A 583 31.19 17.50 10.07
N SER A 584 30.05 17.09 10.61
CA SER A 584 29.88 15.80 11.31
C SER A 584 29.37 14.72 10.35
N ASN A 585 29.97 13.52 10.44
CA ASN A 585 29.56 12.33 9.68
C ASN A 585 29.52 12.50 8.14
N MET A 586 30.28 13.44 7.55
CA MET A 586 30.32 13.63 6.10
C MET A 586 31.08 12.48 5.42
N PRO A 587 30.51 11.83 4.38
CA PRO A 587 31.28 10.94 3.54
C PRO A 587 32.31 11.74 2.74
N GLY A 588 33.57 11.31 2.80
CA GLY A 588 34.67 11.93 2.08
C GLY A 588 35.92 11.06 2.16
N GLN A 589 37.04 11.63 1.75
CA GLN A 589 38.32 10.95 1.80
C GLN A 589 39.35 11.80 2.52
N LEU A 590 40.07 11.17 3.44
CA LEU A 590 41.32 11.72 3.93
C LEU A 590 42.32 11.66 2.77
N ILE A 591 42.81 12.78 2.25
CA ILE A 591 43.64 12.82 1.04
C ILE A 591 45.07 13.31 1.28
N GLY A 592 45.46 13.60 2.52
CA GLY A 592 46.84 14.00 2.87
C GLY A 592 47.91 13.16 2.17
N PRO A 593 47.90 11.81 2.27
CA PRO A 593 48.86 10.94 1.59
C PRO A 593 48.89 11.02 0.05
N LEU A 594 47.81 11.51 -0.57
CA LEU A 594 47.67 11.64 -2.02
C LEU A 594 47.93 13.07 -2.52
N SER A 595 47.86 14.05 -1.62
CA SER A 595 47.98 15.47 -1.89
C SER A 595 49.37 15.84 -2.41
N ALA A 596 49.43 16.88 -3.24
CA ALA A 596 50.68 17.57 -3.57
C ALA A 596 51.29 18.29 -2.34
N TYR A 597 50.48 18.50 -1.29
CA TYR A 597 50.84 19.10 -0.02
C TYR A 597 50.47 18.18 1.17
N PRO A 598 51.18 17.06 1.39
CA PRO A 598 50.74 16.02 2.34
C PRO A 598 50.58 16.46 3.80
N TRP A 599 51.28 17.52 4.21
CA TRP A 599 51.25 18.06 5.57
C TRP A 599 49.97 18.82 5.93
N GLU A 600 49.06 19.04 4.98
CA GLU A 600 47.79 19.73 5.25
C GLU A 600 46.76 18.83 5.95
N ASP A 601 47.01 17.51 6.03
CA ASP A 601 46.08 16.50 6.56
C ASP A 601 44.64 16.71 6.05
N GLU A 602 44.53 17.04 4.75
CA GLU A 602 43.27 17.44 4.13
C GLU A 602 42.30 16.26 4.09
N TYR A 603 41.05 16.53 4.47
CA TYR A 603 39.91 15.66 4.25
C TYR A 603 39.00 16.31 3.20
N LEU A 604 38.83 15.66 2.07
CA LEU A 604 38.11 16.18 0.92
C LEU A 604 36.76 15.51 0.80
N ILE A 605 35.71 16.33 0.74
CA ILE A 605 34.32 15.88 0.62
C ILE A 605 33.86 16.15 -0.83
N PRO A 606 33.19 15.19 -1.50
CA PRO A 606 32.59 15.42 -2.82
C PRO A 606 31.45 16.47 -2.75
N PRO A 607 30.88 16.90 -3.89
CA PRO A 607 29.72 17.76 -3.89
C PRO A 607 28.58 17.04 -3.17
N ALA A 608 27.92 17.74 -2.25
CA ALA A 608 26.96 17.13 -1.34
C ALA A 608 25.80 18.08 -1.05
N GLN A 609 24.69 17.52 -0.60
CA GLN A 609 23.67 18.28 0.09
C GLN A 609 24.00 18.34 1.57
N ILE A 610 23.97 19.55 2.12
CA ILE A 610 24.40 19.83 3.47
C ILE A 610 23.26 20.47 4.22
N LYS A 611 22.96 19.93 5.40
CA LYS A 611 22.09 20.56 6.37
C LYS A 611 22.93 21.25 7.43
N TYR A 612 22.67 22.53 7.64
CA TYR A 612 23.25 23.26 8.78
C TYR A 612 22.36 22.97 10.00
N THR A 613 22.87 22.17 10.94
CA THR A 613 22.08 21.70 12.09
C THR A 613 22.13 22.68 13.25
N ASN A 614 23.27 23.34 13.43
CA ASN A 614 23.48 24.27 14.54
C ASN A 614 24.25 25.51 14.09
N TYR A 615 23.98 26.63 14.75
CA TYR A 615 24.63 27.91 14.50
C TYR A 615 24.83 28.70 15.80
N ARG A 616 26.01 29.29 15.97
CA ARG A 616 26.29 30.23 17.07
C ARG A 616 27.30 31.29 16.65
N VAL A 617 27.25 32.46 17.28
CA VAL A 617 28.31 33.47 17.21
C VAL A 617 29.01 33.57 18.55
N GLU A 618 30.33 33.39 18.55
CA GLU A 618 31.19 33.62 19.72
C GLU A 618 32.37 34.49 19.29
N ASN A 619 32.65 35.57 20.03
CA ASN A 619 33.77 36.48 19.77
C ASN A 619 33.89 37.00 18.32
N GLY A 620 32.75 37.19 17.63
CA GLY A 620 32.69 37.67 16.25
C GLY A 620 32.91 36.61 15.17
N VAL A 621 33.09 35.35 15.56
CA VAL A 621 33.20 34.20 14.65
C VAL A 621 31.86 33.46 14.59
N HIS A 622 31.42 33.15 13.38
CA HIS A 622 30.21 32.37 13.11
C HIS A 622 30.57 30.87 13.07
N TYR A 623 30.07 30.11 14.03
CA TYR A 623 30.26 28.67 14.13
C TYR A 623 29.02 27.95 13.59
N PHE A 624 29.24 27.01 12.67
CA PHE A 624 28.20 26.15 12.13
C PHE A 624 28.54 24.68 12.38
N GLU A 625 27.53 23.88 12.70
CA GLU A 625 27.57 22.44 12.49
C GLU A 625 26.82 22.11 11.21
N ALA A 626 27.41 21.24 10.39
CA ALA A 626 26.88 20.81 9.12
C ALA A 626 26.92 19.28 9.03
N THR A 627 25.85 18.66 8.55
CA THR A 627 25.77 17.22 8.32
C THR A 627 25.37 16.93 6.88
N PRO A 628 25.78 15.77 6.31
CA PRO A 628 25.30 15.38 5.00
C PRO A 628 23.83 15.01 5.14
N ILE A 629 23.03 15.40 4.15
CA ILE A 629 21.71 14.85 3.98
C ILE A 629 21.57 14.38 2.54
N LEU A 630 20.66 13.44 2.31
CA LEU A 630 20.27 13.03 0.98
C LEU A 630 18.77 13.22 0.87
N ASP A 631 18.38 14.36 0.35
CA ASP A 631 17.01 14.75 0.10
C ASP A 631 16.77 14.79 -1.40
N LEU A 632 16.16 13.72 -1.93
CA LEU A 632 15.78 13.64 -3.33
C LEU A 632 14.84 14.78 -3.74
N SER A 633 14.08 15.38 -2.82
CA SER A 633 13.13 16.44 -3.17
C SER A 633 13.83 17.75 -3.56
N SER A 634 14.96 18.09 -2.93
CA SER A 634 15.80 19.24 -3.27
C SER A 634 16.79 18.97 -4.42
N ILE A 635 16.86 17.74 -4.93
CA ILE A 635 17.66 17.41 -6.12
C ILE A 635 16.87 17.80 -7.37
N ASP A 636 17.54 18.47 -8.30
CA ASP A 636 16.97 18.80 -9.61
C ASP A 636 16.46 17.54 -10.32
N LYS A 637 15.27 17.63 -10.94
CA LYS A 637 14.66 16.52 -11.67
C LYS A 637 15.61 15.91 -12.71
N LYS A 638 16.47 16.70 -13.35
CA LYS A 638 17.47 16.21 -14.31
C LYS A 638 18.51 15.29 -13.69
N ALA A 639 18.96 15.58 -12.47
CA ALA A 639 19.87 14.71 -11.72
C ALA A 639 19.20 13.41 -11.23
N LYS A 640 17.85 13.37 -11.17
CA LYS A 640 17.05 12.18 -10.86
C LYS A 640 16.59 11.41 -12.09
N THR A 641 16.77 11.95 -13.28
CA THR A 641 16.26 11.35 -14.51
C THR A 641 17.11 10.12 -14.84
N LEU A 642 16.54 8.95 -14.60
CA LEU A 642 17.09 7.68 -15.05
C LEU A 642 17.20 7.68 -16.57
N PRO A 643 18.27 7.10 -17.14
CA PRO A 643 18.25 6.79 -18.56
C PRO A 643 17.06 5.86 -18.84
N SER A 644 16.45 6.01 -20.01
CA SER A 644 15.56 4.97 -20.53
C SER A 644 16.32 3.64 -20.62
N PRO A 645 15.66 2.48 -20.53
CA PRO A 645 16.33 1.18 -20.74
C PRO A 645 17.12 1.15 -22.05
N GLU A 646 16.62 1.81 -23.09
CA GLU A 646 17.31 1.98 -24.36
C GLU A 646 18.61 2.79 -24.24
N GLU A 647 18.58 3.93 -23.55
CA GLU A 647 19.79 4.73 -23.30
C GLU A 647 20.80 3.97 -22.43
N GLU A 648 20.35 3.33 -21.35
CA GLU A 648 21.20 2.51 -20.48
C GLU A 648 21.89 1.40 -21.28
N ASN A 649 21.12 0.69 -22.10
CA ASN A 649 21.62 -0.40 -22.94
C ASN A 649 22.60 0.12 -24.02
N LYS A 650 22.35 1.30 -24.60
CA LYS A 650 23.29 1.98 -25.49
C LYS A 650 24.60 2.29 -24.77
N TYR A 651 24.55 2.79 -23.54
CA TYR A 651 25.76 3.05 -22.75
C TYR A 651 26.54 1.76 -22.43
N LYS A 652 25.85 0.69 -22.05
CA LYS A 652 26.46 -0.63 -21.81
C LYS A 652 27.13 -1.20 -23.06
N CYS A 653 26.48 -1.10 -24.23
CA CYS A 653 27.08 -1.48 -25.50
C CYS A 653 28.32 -0.64 -25.83
N ALA A 654 28.25 0.67 -25.62
CA ALA A 654 29.38 1.57 -25.85
C ALA A 654 30.57 1.27 -24.93
N GLU A 655 30.30 0.97 -23.65
CA GLU A 655 31.30 0.50 -22.68
C GLU A 655 31.94 -0.81 -23.15
N LEU A 656 31.14 -1.83 -23.45
CA LEU A 656 31.61 -3.12 -23.97
C LEU A 656 32.48 -2.95 -25.22
N MET A 657 32.06 -2.12 -26.16
CA MET A 657 32.83 -1.81 -27.37
C MET A 657 34.16 -1.10 -27.05
N ALA A 658 34.19 -0.21 -26.05
CA ALA A 658 35.42 0.45 -25.63
C ALA A 658 36.42 -0.56 -25.05
N HIS A 659 35.96 -1.44 -24.16
CA HIS A 659 36.78 -2.53 -23.61
C HIS A 659 37.29 -3.47 -24.70
N PHE A 660 36.43 -3.85 -25.64
CA PHE A 660 36.80 -4.68 -26.78
C PHE A 660 37.92 -4.03 -27.62
N LYS A 661 37.81 -2.72 -27.92
CA LYS A 661 38.84 -1.98 -28.66
C LYS A 661 40.18 -1.91 -27.91
N THR A 662 40.16 -1.84 -26.59
CA THR A 662 41.38 -1.86 -25.79
C THR A 662 42.02 -3.24 -25.80
N PHE A 663 41.23 -4.27 -25.56
CA PHE A 663 41.67 -5.65 -25.70
C PHE A 663 42.30 -5.91 -27.07
N ARG A 664 41.66 -5.47 -28.15
CA ARG A 664 42.20 -5.58 -29.52
C ARG A 664 43.53 -4.86 -29.69
N ARG A 665 43.69 -3.65 -29.14
CA ARG A 665 44.97 -2.92 -29.18
C ARG A 665 46.07 -3.62 -28.41
N MET A 666 45.76 -4.19 -27.24
CA MET A 666 46.71 -4.99 -26.45
C MET A 666 47.16 -6.21 -27.24
N LEU A 667 46.22 -6.90 -27.88
CA LEU A 667 46.48 -8.01 -28.78
C LEU A 667 47.42 -7.63 -29.92
N GLU A 668 47.10 -6.55 -30.64
CA GLU A 668 47.90 -6.06 -31.78
C GLU A 668 49.33 -5.65 -31.36
N LYS A 669 49.51 -5.21 -30.11
CA LYS A 669 50.82 -4.82 -29.55
C LYS A 669 51.64 -6.02 -29.08
N ASN A 670 51.00 -6.99 -28.42
CA ASN A 670 51.70 -8.03 -27.65
C ASN A 670 51.75 -9.40 -28.35
N CYS A 671 50.97 -9.65 -29.40
CA CYS A 671 50.94 -10.93 -30.12
C CYS A 671 51.61 -10.85 -31.50
N SER A 672 52.21 -11.96 -31.95
CA SER A 672 52.74 -12.07 -33.32
C SER A 672 51.61 -12.11 -34.36
N THR A 673 51.90 -11.74 -35.61
CA THR A 673 50.92 -11.78 -36.72
C THR A 673 50.30 -13.16 -36.89
N THR A 674 51.08 -14.23 -36.66
CA THR A 674 50.61 -15.61 -36.75
C THR A 674 49.65 -15.97 -35.61
N GLU A 675 49.87 -15.46 -34.40
CA GLU A 675 48.97 -15.66 -33.26
C GLU A 675 47.68 -14.87 -33.43
N LEU A 676 47.76 -13.60 -33.86
CA LEU A 676 46.60 -12.78 -34.19
C LEU A 676 45.72 -13.42 -35.27
N ALA A 677 46.33 -14.05 -36.28
CA ALA A 677 45.60 -14.74 -37.33
C ALA A 677 44.72 -15.89 -36.80
N LYS A 678 45.10 -16.54 -35.68
CA LYS A 678 44.30 -17.62 -35.07
C LYS A 678 42.97 -17.13 -34.48
N TYR A 679 42.94 -15.89 -33.99
CA TYR A 679 41.79 -15.34 -33.27
C TYR A 679 41.02 -14.29 -34.08
N LYS A 680 41.47 -13.97 -35.30
CA LYS A 680 40.89 -12.92 -36.14
C LYS A 680 39.40 -13.11 -36.40
N GLU A 681 38.95 -14.34 -36.62
CA GLU A 681 37.54 -14.66 -36.86
C GLU A 681 36.69 -14.41 -35.60
N GLU A 682 37.15 -14.88 -34.43
CA GLU A 682 36.45 -14.69 -33.15
C GLU A 682 36.36 -13.21 -32.76
N ILE A 683 37.46 -12.45 -32.92
CA ILE A 683 37.49 -11.00 -32.68
C ILE A 683 36.48 -10.30 -33.59
N SER A 684 36.45 -10.64 -34.89
CA SER A 684 35.51 -10.05 -35.83
C SER A 684 34.05 -10.42 -35.51
N ALA A 685 33.82 -11.65 -35.02
CA ALA A 685 32.52 -12.12 -34.60
C ALA A 685 32.01 -11.34 -33.38
N ILE A 686 32.84 -11.16 -32.34
CA ILE A 686 32.49 -10.37 -31.15
C ILE A 686 32.20 -8.91 -31.53
N GLU A 687 33.05 -8.28 -32.36
CA GLU A 687 32.83 -6.90 -32.82
C GLU A 687 31.48 -6.72 -33.54
N SER A 688 31.17 -7.67 -34.43
CA SER A 688 29.90 -7.72 -35.16
C SER A 688 28.72 -7.91 -34.22
N GLU A 689 28.84 -8.78 -33.22
CA GLU A 689 27.79 -9.07 -32.25
C GLU A 689 27.50 -7.86 -31.35
N ILE A 690 28.52 -7.18 -30.82
CA ILE A 690 28.33 -5.94 -30.05
C ILE A 690 27.61 -4.90 -30.91
N SER A 691 27.99 -4.76 -32.18
CA SER A 691 27.36 -3.83 -33.13
C SER A 691 25.90 -4.21 -33.46
N ILE A 692 25.57 -5.51 -33.46
CA ILE A 692 24.19 -6.00 -33.61
C ILE A 692 23.39 -5.67 -32.35
N GLN A 693 23.92 -5.94 -31.16
CA GLN A 693 23.24 -5.62 -29.90
C GLN A 693 22.95 -4.13 -29.80
N GLU A 694 23.91 -3.27 -30.14
CA GLU A 694 23.75 -1.80 -30.16
C GLU A 694 22.56 -1.36 -31.05
N LYS A 695 22.40 -1.99 -32.23
CA LYS A 695 21.26 -1.71 -33.14
C LYS A 695 19.94 -2.30 -32.63
N LEU A 696 19.98 -3.44 -31.95
CA LEU A 696 18.79 -4.11 -31.43
C LEU A 696 18.24 -3.46 -30.17
N VAL A 697 19.01 -2.60 -29.48
CA VAL A 697 18.58 -1.90 -28.27
C VAL A 697 17.21 -1.24 -28.44
N GLU A 698 16.94 -0.63 -29.59
CA GLU A 698 15.66 0.07 -29.89
C GLU A 698 14.48 -0.89 -30.11
N THR A 699 14.73 -2.19 -30.24
CA THR A 699 13.72 -3.21 -30.55
C THR A 699 13.57 -4.29 -29.49
N MET A 700 14.48 -4.39 -28.51
CA MET A 700 14.43 -5.41 -27.46
C MET A 700 13.45 -5.03 -26.36
N HIS A 701 12.50 -5.93 -26.08
CA HIS A 701 11.42 -5.69 -25.11
C HIS A 701 11.76 -6.22 -23.70
N SER A 702 12.89 -6.92 -23.51
CA SER A 702 13.27 -7.53 -22.24
C SER A 702 14.69 -7.17 -21.82
N GLN A 703 14.80 -6.45 -20.69
CA GLN A 703 16.08 -6.09 -20.07
C GLN A 703 16.89 -7.32 -19.66
N ALA A 704 16.23 -8.37 -19.16
CA ALA A 704 16.90 -9.60 -18.73
C ALA A 704 17.57 -10.33 -19.90
N GLN A 705 16.91 -10.36 -21.07
CA GLN A 705 17.49 -10.96 -22.27
C GLN A 705 18.71 -10.18 -22.74
N PHE A 706 18.64 -8.85 -22.75
CA PHE A 706 19.75 -8.00 -23.17
C PHE A 706 20.97 -8.18 -22.25
N SER A 707 20.77 -8.09 -20.93
CA SER A 707 21.85 -8.34 -19.94
C SER A 707 22.46 -9.73 -20.08
N THR A 708 21.66 -10.76 -20.37
CA THR A 708 22.18 -12.13 -20.60
C THR A 708 23.08 -12.20 -21.84
N GLN A 709 22.71 -11.52 -22.93
CA GLN A 709 23.55 -11.47 -24.14
C GLN A 709 24.86 -10.71 -23.87
N LEU A 710 24.80 -9.58 -23.17
CA LEU A 710 26.02 -8.86 -22.78
C LEU A 710 26.94 -9.71 -21.91
N ALA A 711 26.38 -10.43 -20.93
CA ALA A 711 27.17 -11.34 -20.08
C ALA A 711 27.91 -12.41 -20.89
N LYS A 712 27.28 -13.00 -21.91
CA LYS A 712 27.92 -13.97 -22.81
C LYS A 712 29.07 -13.37 -23.60
N ILE A 713 28.93 -12.12 -24.04
CA ILE A 713 30.00 -11.43 -24.76
C ILE A 713 31.16 -11.14 -23.81
N TRP A 714 30.88 -10.70 -22.57
CA TRP A 714 31.89 -10.49 -21.54
C TRP A 714 32.64 -11.79 -21.18
N ASP A 715 31.92 -12.90 -20.99
CA ASP A 715 32.54 -14.22 -20.72
C ASP A 715 33.49 -14.60 -21.87
N ARG A 716 33.05 -14.49 -23.13
CA ARG A 716 33.90 -14.80 -24.30
C ARG A 716 35.12 -13.91 -24.40
N LEU A 717 35.01 -12.62 -24.04
CA LEU A 717 36.16 -11.73 -23.98
C LEU A 717 37.14 -12.14 -22.88
N SER A 718 36.63 -12.57 -21.73
CA SER A 718 37.46 -13.12 -20.64
C SER A 718 38.19 -14.38 -21.08
N ASP A 719 37.48 -15.36 -21.67
CA ASP A 719 38.05 -16.62 -22.15
C ASP A 719 39.14 -16.39 -23.20
N LEU A 720 38.87 -15.47 -24.13
CA LEU A 720 39.83 -15.11 -25.17
C LEU A 720 41.08 -14.47 -24.55
N MET A 721 40.93 -13.60 -23.55
CA MET A 721 42.05 -13.01 -22.81
C MET A 721 42.88 -14.09 -22.10
N GLN A 722 42.22 -15.01 -21.41
CA GLN A 722 42.88 -16.09 -20.67
C GLN A 722 43.69 -17.00 -21.60
N ALA A 723 43.15 -17.33 -22.78
CA ALA A 723 43.80 -18.19 -23.77
C ALA A 723 45.09 -17.59 -24.36
N LEU A 724 45.26 -16.27 -24.30
CA LEU A 724 46.42 -15.57 -24.85
C LEU A 724 47.60 -15.49 -23.88
N HIS A 725 47.42 -15.84 -22.59
CA HIS A 725 48.45 -15.79 -21.54
C HIS A 725 49.24 -14.46 -21.50
N ILE A 726 48.56 -13.34 -21.75
CA ILE A 726 49.19 -12.01 -21.69
C ILE A 726 49.27 -11.60 -20.22
N GLU A 727 50.48 -11.52 -19.67
CA GLU A 727 50.74 -11.15 -18.27
C GLU A 727 50.15 -9.75 -17.93
N GLU A 728 50.20 -8.82 -18.89
CA GLU A 728 49.54 -7.49 -18.78
C GLU A 728 47.99 -7.56 -18.83
N GLY A 729 47.40 -8.70 -19.22
CA GLY A 729 45.96 -8.88 -19.44
C GLY A 729 45.16 -9.36 -18.23
N GLU A 730 45.81 -9.80 -17.14
CA GLU A 730 45.12 -10.38 -15.97
C GLU A 730 44.13 -9.43 -15.29
N MET A 731 44.46 -8.13 -15.23
CA MET A 731 43.57 -7.12 -14.65
C MET A 731 42.29 -6.94 -15.48
N LEU A 732 42.45 -6.88 -16.81
CA LEU A 732 41.36 -6.72 -17.75
C LEU A 732 40.49 -7.99 -17.82
N GLN A 733 41.08 -9.17 -17.68
CA GLN A 733 40.35 -10.43 -17.51
C GLN A 733 39.44 -10.39 -16.28
N LYS A 734 39.98 -10.05 -15.10
CA LYS A 734 39.18 -9.94 -13.86
C LYS A 734 38.05 -8.92 -13.98
N GLU A 735 38.27 -7.84 -14.71
CA GLU A 735 37.24 -6.84 -15.00
C GLU A 735 36.12 -7.41 -15.87
N PHE A 736 36.44 -8.19 -16.90
CA PHE A 736 35.45 -8.88 -17.75
C PHE A 736 34.64 -9.90 -16.95
N GLU A 737 35.28 -10.72 -16.10
CA GLU A 737 34.61 -11.68 -15.22
C GLU A 737 33.63 -10.97 -14.26
N LYS A 738 34.08 -9.87 -13.65
CA LYS A 738 33.24 -9.04 -12.77
C LYS A 738 32.03 -8.49 -13.52
N LYS A 739 32.22 -7.92 -14.71
CA LYS A 739 31.13 -7.37 -15.54
C LYS A 739 30.15 -8.45 -16.00
N ALA A 740 30.65 -9.62 -16.38
CA ALA A 740 29.79 -10.75 -16.72
C ALA A 740 28.93 -11.19 -15.53
N HIS A 741 29.50 -11.21 -14.32
CA HIS A 741 28.76 -11.53 -13.10
C HIS A 741 27.69 -10.47 -12.77
N GLU A 742 28.03 -9.18 -12.86
CA GLU A 742 27.08 -8.08 -12.65
C GLU A 742 25.87 -8.16 -13.60
N GLU A 743 26.10 -8.41 -14.89
CA GLU A 743 25.02 -8.56 -15.89
C GLU A 743 24.17 -9.82 -15.66
N LYS A 744 24.78 -10.94 -15.24
CA LYS A 744 24.05 -12.16 -14.82
C LYS A 744 23.14 -11.87 -13.62
N GLN A 745 23.64 -11.16 -12.62
CA GLN A 745 22.88 -10.78 -11.43
C GLN A 745 21.72 -9.83 -11.79
N GLN A 746 21.94 -8.85 -12.67
CA GLN A 746 20.89 -7.94 -13.12
C GLN A 746 19.80 -8.67 -13.92
N ALA A 747 20.19 -9.62 -14.79
CA ALA A 747 19.24 -10.45 -15.53
C ALA A 747 18.37 -11.28 -14.57
N PHE A 748 18.99 -11.88 -13.54
CA PHE A 748 18.30 -12.63 -12.49
C PHE A 748 17.32 -11.77 -11.70
N MET A 749 17.76 -10.61 -11.18
CA MET A 749 16.91 -9.71 -10.41
C MET A 749 15.71 -9.21 -11.23
N SER A 750 15.93 -8.89 -12.51
CA SER A 750 14.86 -8.48 -13.43
C SER A 750 13.84 -9.59 -13.66
N ALA A 751 14.29 -10.84 -13.82
CA ALA A 751 13.42 -12.00 -13.98
C ALA A 751 12.65 -12.33 -12.69
N GLN A 752 13.29 -12.24 -11.52
CA GLN A 752 12.63 -12.42 -10.22
C GLN A 752 11.53 -11.38 -9.99
N TYR A 753 11.80 -10.12 -10.32
CA TYR A 753 10.82 -9.04 -10.17
C TYR A 753 9.55 -9.30 -11.01
N GLU A 754 9.72 -9.75 -12.27
CA GLU A 754 8.60 -10.14 -13.13
C GLU A 754 7.80 -11.32 -12.53
N HIS A 755 8.49 -12.29 -11.93
CA HIS A 755 7.87 -13.46 -11.28
C HIS A 755 7.05 -13.09 -10.04
N ILE A 756 7.60 -12.27 -9.13
CA ILE A 756 6.92 -11.79 -7.92
C ILE A 756 5.63 -11.05 -8.30
N HIS A 757 5.69 -10.22 -9.34
CA HIS A 757 4.53 -9.49 -9.82
C HIS A 757 3.42 -10.40 -10.37
N ILE A 758 3.78 -11.47 -11.09
CA ILE A 758 2.82 -12.46 -11.60
C ILE A 758 2.21 -13.27 -10.45
N ALA A 759 3.02 -13.69 -9.48
CA ALA A 759 2.58 -14.47 -8.32
C ALA A 759 1.61 -13.67 -7.43
N ALA A 760 1.92 -12.40 -7.15
CA ALA A 760 1.05 -11.49 -6.40
C ALA A 760 -0.30 -11.28 -7.09
N ARG A 761 -0.30 -11.20 -8.44
CA ARG A 761 -1.54 -11.09 -9.22
C ARG A 761 -2.36 -12.38 -9.22
N CYS A 762 -1.71 -13.54 -9.12
CA CYS A 762 -2.40 -14.81 -8.91
C CYS A 762 -3.01 -14.89 -7.52
N ASP A 763 -2.31 -14.41 -6.49
CA ASP A 763 -2.88 -14.34 -5.13
C ASP A 763 -4.08 -13.41 -5.07
N ASP A 764 -4.01 -12.24 -5.71
CA ASP A 764 -5.15 -11.33 -5.81
C ASP A 764 -6.36 -12.00 -6.48
N LEU A 765 -6.17 -12.82 -7.52
CA LEU A 765 -7.29 -13.54 -8.14
C LEU A 765 -7.78 -14.75 -7.36
N ILE A 766 -6.89 -15.55 -6.78
CA ILE A 766 -7.27 -16.63 -5.87
C ILE A 766 -8.06 -16.02 -4.72
N HIS A 767 -7.55 -14.94 -4.16
CA HIS A 767 -8.21 -14.17 -3.13
C HIS A 767 -9.56 -13.70 -3.62
N GLN A 768 -9.67 -13.04 -4.77
CA GLN A 768 -10.94 -12.61 -5.38
C GLN A 768 -11.90 -13.77 -5.66
N LEU A 769 -11.43 -15.01 -5.89
CA LEU A 769 -12.22 -16.23 -6.12
C LEU A 769 -12.64 -16.92 -4.83
N THR A 770 -11.82 -16.83 -3.78
CA THR A 770 -12.10 -17.39 -2.43
C THR A 770 -12.95 -16.44 -1.62
N SER A 771 -12.67 -15.15 -1.76
CA SER A 771 -13.48 -14.02 -1.33
C SER A 771 -14.58 -13.71 -2.33
N PHE A 772 -14.64 -14.39 -3.49
CA PHE A 772 -15.86 -14.46 -4.29
C PHE A 772 -16.81 -15.31 -3.47
N PRO A 773 -17.67 -14.69 -2.67
CA PRO A 773 -18.52 -15.47 -1.83
C PRO A 773 -19.53 -16.00 -2.84
N LEU A 774 -19.62 -17.32 -2.99
CA LEU A 774 -20.88 -17.92 -3.45
C LEU A 774 -22.07 -17.31 -2.64
N ASP A 775 -21.79 -16.78 -1.44
CA ASP A 775 -22.62 -15.97 -0.56
C ASP A 775 -23.03 -14.57 -1.08
N ASN A 776 -22.29 -13.91 -1.99
CA ASN A 776 -22.70 -12.62 -2.59
C ASN A 776 -23.56 -12.81 -3.85
N PHE A 777 -23.92 -14.05 -4.18
CA PHE A 777 -25.20 -14.31 -4.85
C PHE A 777 -26.39 -14.24 -3.88
N LYS A 778 -26.26 -13.54 -2.75
CA LYS A 778 -27.25 -12.52 -2.42
C LYS A 778 -27.26 -11.52 -3.56
N LEU A 779 -28.00 -11.87 -4.62
CA LEU A 779 -28.75 -10.94 -5.45
C LEU A 779 -29.06 -9.73 -4.55
N GLU A 780 -28.28 -8.63 -4.68
CA GLU A 780 -27.91 -7.78 -3.52
C GLU A 780 -29.09 -7.65 -2.57
N GLU A 781 -28.88 -7.83 -1.27
CA GLU A 781 -29.97 -7.85 -0.30
C GLU A 781 -30.89 -6.63 -0.49
N GLU A 782 -30.34 -5.54 -1.02
CA GLU A 782 -30.99 -4.42 -1.69
C GLU A 782 -31.82 -4.67 -2.95
N ASP A 783 -31.30 -5.27 -4.03
CA ASP A 783 -32.10 -5.60 -5.21
C ASP A 783 -33.24 -6.57 -4.83
N LEU A 784 -33.02 -7.47 -3.86
CA LEU A 784 -34.07 -8.33 -3.30
C LEU A 784 -35.02 -7.58 -2.35
N LYS A 785 -34.53 -6.62 -1.56
CA LYS A 785 -35.32 -5.79 -0.63
C LYS A 785 -36.10 -4.71 -1.38
N LYS A 786 -35.55 -4.20 -2.47
CA LYS A 786 -36.16 -3.29 -3.44
C LYS A 786 -37.15 -4.04 -4.31
N ALA A 787 -36.87 -5.28 -4.70
CA ALA A 787 -37.89 -6.20 -5.22
C ALA A 787 -39.02 -6.35 -4.20
N LYS A 788 -38.71 -6.72 -2.95
CA LYS A 788 -39.70 -6.93 -1.86
C LYS A 788 -40.48 -5.66 -1.52
N GLU A 789 -39.86 -4.49 -1.53
CA GLU A 789 -40.50 -3.19 -1.33
C GLU A 789 -41.34 -2.78 -2.54
N GLU A 790 -40.86 -2.99 -3.77
CA GLU A 790 -41.62 -2.70 -5.00
C GLU A 790 -42.79 -3.69 -5.17
N ILE A 791 -42.65 -4.95 -4.73
CA ILE A 791 -43.73 -5.94 -4.60
C ILE A 791 -44.75 -5.49 -3.54
N LYS A 792 -44.26 -5.06 -2.37
CA LYS A 792 -45.09 -4.57 -1.26
C LYS A 792 -45.84 -3.29 -1.63
N ASN A 793 -45.24 -2.43 -2.47
CA ASN A 793 -45.78 -1.14 -2.90
C ASN A 793 -46.66 -1.24 -4.16
N ALA A 794 -46.40 -2.19 -5.08
CA ALA A 794 -47.20 -2.39 -6.28
C ALA A 794 -48.56 -3.05 -6.01
N GLY A 795 -48.78 -3.53 -4.78
CA GLY A 795 -49.98 -4.26 -4.39
C GLY A 795 -50.03 -5.69 -4.97
N PRO A 796 -50.88 -6.57 -4.41
CA PRO A 796 -50.89 -8.02 -4.69
C PRO A 796 -51.22 -8.45 -6.13
N ASN A 797 -51.34 -7.52 -7.09
CA ASN A 797 -51.75 -7.81 -8.47
C ASN A 797 -50.65 -7.61 -9.53
N ASN A 798 -49.43 -7.19 -9.19
CA ASN A 798 -48.40 -6.85 -10.19
C ASN A 798 -47.44 -8.01 -10.52
N VAL A 799 -47.99 -9.11 -11.02
CA VAL A 799 -47.27 -10.36 -11.35
C VAL A 799 -46.26 -10.20 -12.49
N GLU A 800 -46.48 -9.24 -13.39
CA GLU A 800 -45.66 -9.01 -14.58
C GLU A 800 -44.32 -8.35 -14.23
N TYR A 801 -44.32 -7.43 -13.26
CA TYR A 801 -43.12 -6.78 -12.71
C TYR A 801 -42.18 -7.77 -12.01
N LEU A 802 -42.76 -8.71 -11.26
CA LEU A 802 -42.03 -9.80 -10.61
C LEU A 802 -41.31 -10.70 -11.61
N ARG A 803 -41.95 -10.92 -12.77
CA ARG A 803 -41.42 -11.78 -13.83
C ARG A 803 -40.29 -11.10 -14.60
N SER A 804 -40.37 -9.79 -14.83
CA SER A 804 -39.27 -9.04 -15.46
C SER A 804 -38.04 -8.98 -14.55
N LEU A 805 -38.24 -8.86 -13.24
CA LEU A 805 -37.14 -8.84 -12.29
C LEU A 805 -36.42 -10.21 -12.22
N GLU A 806 -37.16 -11.32 -12.23
CA GLU A 806 -36.56 -12.67 -12.30
C GLU A 806 -35.67 -12.85 -13.53
N ILE A 807 -36.08 -12.31 -14.69
CA ILE A 807 -35.33 -12.39 -15.95
C ILE A 807 -34.05 -11.55 -15.88
N GLU A 808 -34.13 -10.33 -15.36
CA GLU A 808 -32.98 -9.43 -15.22
C GLU A 808 -31.90 -10.03 -14.31
N LEU A 809 -32.33 -10.70 -13.23
CA LEU A 809 -31.42 -11.30 -12.26
C LEU A 809 -30.71 -12.54 -12.82
N LYS A 810 -31.40 -13.32 -13.67
CA LYS A 810 -30.78 -14.42 -14.43
C LYS A 810 -29.76 -13.94 -15.46
N GLN A 811 -30.01 -12.81 -16.12
CA GLN A 811 -29.07 -12.24 -17.07
C GLN A 811 -27.81 -11.70 -16.37
N LYS A 812 -27.97 -11.02 -15.24
CA LYS A 812 -26.85 -10.58 -14.40
C LYS A 812 -26.01 -11.75 -13.88
N PHE A 813 -26.68 -12.85 -13.52
CA PHE A 813 -26.01 -14.09 -13.11
C PHE A 813 -25.04 -14.59 -14.18
N GLU A 814 -25.52 -14.68 -15.42
CA GLU A 814 -24.74 -15.30 -16.50
C GLU A 814 -23.60 -14.42 -17.00
N VAL A 815 -23.72 -13.08 -16.91
CA VAL A 815 -22.64 -12.14 -17.22
C VAL A 815 -21.49 -12.23 -16.22
N VAL A 816 -21.80 -12.34 -14.92
CA VAL A 816 -20.80 -12.48 -13.86
C VAL A 816 -20.04 -13.80 -14.02
N LYS A 817 -20.77 -14.89 -14.26
CA LYS A 817 -20.17 -16.21 -14.54
C LYS A 817 -19.21 -16.17 -15.73
N GLN A 818 -19.63 -15.61 -16.87
CA GLN A 818 -18.80 -15.50 -18.06
C GLN A 818 -17.52 -14.67 -17.83
N THR A 819 -17.64 -13.58 -17.06
CA THR A 819 -16.51 -12.69 -16.75
C THR A 819 -15.47 -13.40 -15.88
N ILE A 820 -15.91 -14.13 -14.86
CA ILE A 820 -15.03 -14.90 -13.97
C ILE A 820 -14.33 -16.02 -14.74
N THR A 821 -15.08 -16.80 -15.52
CA THR A 821 -14.51 -17.88 -16.33
C THR A 821 -13.47 -17.36 -17.32
N LYS A 822 -13.71 -16.21 -17.97
CA LYS A 822 -12.76 -15.58 -18.90
C LYS A 822 -11.47 -15.15 -18.20
N ASN A 823 -11.57 -14.47 -17.05
CA ASN A 823 -10.41 -13.99 -16.31
C ASN A 823 -9.52 -15.14 -15.82
N ILE A 824 -10.14 -16.23 -15.32
CA ILE A 824 -9.40 -17.45 -14.93
C ILE A 824 -8.65 -18.04 -16.13
N GLN A 825 -9.31 -18.16 -17.29
CA GLN A 825 -8.69 -18.72 -18.49
C GLN A 825 -7.50 -17.88 -19.00
N GLU A 826 -7.59 -16.54 -18.95
CA GLU A 826 -6.50 -15.65 -19.35
C GLU A 826 -5.26 -15.81 -18.45
N LEU A 827 -5.46 -15.91 -17.14
CA LEU A 827 -4.36 -16.11 -16.18
C LEU A 827 -3.75 -17.50 -16.26
N LEU A 828 -4.56 -18.54 -16.46
CA LEU A 828 -4.05 -19.88 -16.72
C LEU A 828 -3.13 -19.89 -17.95
N SER A 829 -3.46 -19.12 -19.00
CA SER A 829 -2.60 -18.95 -20.17
C SER A 829 -1.29 -18.21 -19.84
N LYS A 830 -1.33 -17.11 -19.09
CA LYS A 830 -0.13 -16.36 -18.68
C LYS A 830 0.78 -17.18 -17.76
N LEU A 831 0.22 -17.92 -16.83
CA LEU A 831 0.93 -18.87 -15.97
C LEU A 831 1.62 -19.95 -16.79
N GLN A 832 0.94 -20.48 -17.80
CA GLN A 832 1.51 -21.50 -18.68
C GLN A 832 2.65 -20.94 -19.54
N ILE A 833 2.56 -19.68 -19.99
CA ILE A 833 3.67 -18.99 -20.69
C ILE A 833 4.85 -18.74 -19.74
N ALA A 834 4.59 -18.29 -18.51
CA ALA A 834 5.63 -18.07 -17.50
C ALA A 834 6.35 -19.39 -17.14
N GLN A 835 5.60 -20.47 -16.90
CA GLN A 835 6.15 -21.80 -16.67
C GLN A 835 6.98 -22.30 -17.87
N ALA A 836 6.51 -22.11 -19.10
CA ALA A 836 7.25 -22.50 -20.30
C ALA A 836 8.54 -21.69 -20.46
N LYS A 837 8.53 -20.37 -20.20
CA LYS A 837 9.73 -19.53 -20.21
C LYS A 837 10.76 -19.98 -19.16
N TYR A 838 10.29 -20.40 -18.00
CA TYR A 838 11.13 -20.89 -16.90
C TYR A 838 11.78 -22.25 -17.23
N GLN A 839 10.99 -23.18 -17.78
CA GLN A 839 11.49 -24.48 -18.24
C GLN A 839 12.53 -24.34 -19.36
N LEU A 840 12.40 -23.33 -20.23
CA LEU A 840 13.39 -23.03 -21.27
C LEU A 840 14.68 -22.38 -20.72
N GLN A 841 14.66 -21.80 -19.52
CA GLN A 841 15.85 -21.23 -18.87
C GLN A 841 16.65 -22.28 -18.09
N ASP A 842 15.97 -23.31 -17.56
CA ASP A 842 16.61 -24.44 -16.85
C ASP A 842 17.55 -25.23 -17.76
N ASP A 843 17.21 -25.35 -19.06
CA ASP A 843 18.06 -25.99 -20.08
C ASP A 843 19.30 -25.15 -20.47
N ALA A 844 19.38 -23.87 -20.08
CA ALA A 844 20.38 -22.92 -20.58
C ALA A 844 21.39 -22.42 -19.52
N SER A 845 21.20 -22.71 -18.23
CA SER A 845 22.13 -22.27 -17.18
C SER A 845 22.16 -23.22 -15.98
N GLU A 846 23.13 -24.14 -15.96
CA GLU A 846 23.37 -25.11 -14.86
C GLU A 846 23.70 -24.48 -13.49
N GLN A 847 23.80 -23.14 -13.38
CA GLN A 847 24.33 -22.47 -12.16
C GLN A 847 23.40 -21.46 -11.48
N ILE A 848 22.21 -21.20 -12.04
CA ILE A 848 21.22 -20.34 -11.38
C ILE A 848 20.01 -21.22 -11.08
N ILE A 849 20.13 -22.13 -10.11
CA ILE A 849 19.01 -22.97 -9.67
C ILE A 849 17.97 -22.03 -9.08
N PRO A 850 16.83 -21.80 -9.77
CA PRO A 850 15.71 -21.19 -9.10
C PRO A 850 15.14 -22.26 -8.16
N SER A 851 14.86 -21.91 -6.90
CA SER A 851 14.34 -22.89 -5.94
C SER A 851 13.14 -23.63 -6.55
N GLU A 852 13.19 -24.97 -6.57
CA GLU A 852 12.08 -25.83 -7.02
C GLU A 852 10.73 -25.38 -6.43
N ASP A 853 10.79 -24.80 -5.22
CA ASP A 853 9.71 -24.11 -4.51
C ASP A 853 8.92 -23.10 -5.37
N ASN A 854 9.54 -22.32 -6.25
CA ASN A 854 8.84 -21.31 -7.05
C ASN A 854 7.96 -21.94 -8.14
N LEU A 855 8.44 -23.01 -8.79
CA LEU A 855 7.70 -23.72 -9.82
C LEU A 855 6.55 -24.55 -9.21
N GLU A 856 6.81 -25.12 -8.03
CA GLU A 856 5.81 -25.82 -7.22
C GLU A 856 4.71 -24.88 -6.73
N VAL A 857 5.06 -23.68 -6.26
CA VAL A 857 4.09 -22.63 -5.88
C VAL A 857 3.17 -22.27 -7.04
N LEU A 858 3.70 -22.06 -8.25
CA LEU A 858 2.86 -21.76 -9.43
C LEU A 858 1.96 -22.94 -9.82
N SER A 859 2.46 -24.17 -9.72
CA SER A 859 1.70 -25.39 -10.03
C SER A 859 0.57 -25.64 -9.03
N ASN A 860 0.82 -25.39 -7.75
CA ASN A 860 -0.18 -25.47 -6.69
C ASN A 860 -1.27 -24.41 -6.85
N LYS A 861 -0.90 -23.16 -7.16
CA LYS A 861 -1.87 -22.08 -7.45
C LYS A 861 -2.75 -22.40 -8.66
N LYS A 862 -2.18 -22.98 -9.72
CA LYS A 862 -2.93 -23.43 -10.90
C LYS A 862 -3.98 -24.50 -10.53
N ARG A 863 -3.60 -25.48 -9.72
CA ARG A 863 -4.49 -26.56 -9.26
C ARG A 863 -5.63 -26.02 -8.40
N GLU A 864 -5.32 -25.12 -7.47
CA GLU A 864 -6.31 -24.49 -6.58
C GLU A 864 -7.35 -23.67 -7.37
N LEU A 865 -6.92 -22.92 -8.38
CA LEU A 865 -7.82 -22.15 -9.25
C LEU A 865 -8.79 -23.05 -10.02
N GLN A 866 -8.33 -24.21 -10.49
CA GLN A 866 -9.16 -25.16 -11.24
C GLN A 866 -10.23 -25.79 -10.35
N GLU A 867 -9.87 -26.22 -9.14
CA GLU A 867 -10.81 -26.83 -8.19
C GLU A 867 -11.95 -25.87 -7.79
N LYS A 868 -11.63 -24.59 -7.58
CA LYS A 868 -12.64 -23.56 -7.26
C LYS A 868 -13.64 -23.33 -8.39
N LEU A 869 -13.16 -23.39 -9.64
CA LEU A 869 -14.02 -23.26 -10.81
C LEU A 869 -15.03 -24.41 -10.91
N ASP A 870 -14.60 -25.63 -10.60
CA ASP A 870 -15.45 -26.82 -10.66
C ASP A 870 -16.54 -26.80 -9.57
N ASN A 871 -16.18 -26.39 -8.35
CA ASN A 871 -17.13 -26.25 -7.23
C ASN A 871 -18.23 -25.20 -7.50
N LEU A 872 -17.85 -24.05 -8.06
CA LEU A 872 -18.80 -23.00 -8.46
C LEU A 872 -19.85 -23.55 -9.43
N ASN A 873 -19.42 -24.28 -10.47
CA ASN A 873 -20.31 -24.82 -11.49
C ASN A 873 -21.35 -25.80 -10.92
N THR A 874 -20.96 -26.66 -9.97
CA THR A 874 -21.86 -27.61 -9.30
C THR A 874 -22.95 -26.90 -8.51
N HIS A 875 -22.58 -25.87 -7.74
CA HIS A 875 -23.51 -25.12 -6.89
C HIS A 875 -24.59 -24.39 -7.71
N VAL A 876 -24.22 -23.81 -8.86
CA VAL A 876 -25.20 -23.15 -9.77
C VAL A 876 -26.29 -24.12 -10.21
N LYS A 877 -25.88 -25.32 -10.64
CA LYS A 877 -26.78 -26.33 -11.21
C LYS A 877 -27.85 -26.79 -10.22
N LEU A 878 -27.52 -26.94 -8.94
CA LEU A 878 -28.49 -27.32 -7.92
C LEU A 878 -29.55 -26.25 -7.66
N ARG A 879 -29.17 -24.96 -7.65
CA ARG A 879 -30.12 -23.86 -7.48
C ARG A 879 -31.11 -23.77 -8.64
N GLU A 880 -30.65 -24.02 -9.87
CA GLU A 880 -31.52 -24.08 -11.05
C GLU A 880 -32.57 -25.18 -10.92
N ASN A 881 -32.19 -26.35 -10.41
CA ASN A 881 -33.11 -27.46 -10.17
C ASN A 881 -34.20 -27.10 -9.14
N CYS A 882 -33.83 -26.55 -7.98
CA CYS A 882 -34.80 -26.16 -6.95
C CYS A 882 -35.80 -25.11 -7.46
N CYS A 883 -35.33 -24.11 -8.20
CA CYS A 883 -36.19 -23.09 -8.81
C CYS A 883 -37.19 -23.69 -9.81
N SER A 884 -36.77 -24.70 -10.57
CA SER A 884 -37.63 -25.42 -11.51
C SER A 884 -38.80 -26.11 -10.78
N VAL A 885 -38.51 -26.83 -9.68
CA VAL A 885 -39.52 -27.55 -8.90
C VAL A 885 -40.55 -26.58 -8.27
N LEU A 886 -40.10 -25.43 -7.74
CA LEU A 886 -41.00 -24.40 -7.21
C LEU A 886 -42.00 -23.86 -8.25
N LYS A 887 -41.55 -23.68 -9.50
CA LYS A 887 -42.43 -23.25 -10.60
C LYS A 887 -43.53 -24.26 -10.86
N GLU A 888 -43.22 -25.54 -10.76
CA GLU A 888 -44.19 -26.62 -10.91
C GLU A 888 -45.20 -26.63 -9.76
N ILE A 889 -44.75 -26.49 -8.50
CA ILE A 889 -45.62 -26.41 -7.31
C ILE A 889 -46.65 -25.27 -7.45
N LYS A 890 -46.23 -24.09 -7.91
CA LYS A 890 -47.09 -22.92 -8.05
C LYS A 890 -48.30 -23.16 -8.96
N THR A 891 -48.22 -24.09 -9.91
CA THR A 891 -49.35 -24.43 -10.80
C THR A 891 -50.56 -25.01 -10.05
N HIS A 892 -50.39 -25.43 -8.78
CA HIS A 892 -51.44 -26.00 -7.94
C HIS A 892 -52.23 -24.96 -7.11
N GLN A 893 -52.04 -23.66 -7.30
CA GLN A 893 -52.71 -22.60 -6.52
C GLN A 893 -54.25 -22.52 -6.70
N PHE A 894 -54.95 -21.91 -5.73
CA PHE A 894 -56.39 -21.63 -5.72
C PHE A 894 -56.67 -20.15 -6.04
N GLY A 895 -57.00 -19.87 -7.31
CA GLY A 895 -57.16 -18.50 -7.79
C GLY A 895 -55.83 -17.75 -7.89
N SER A 896 -55.89 -16.47 -8.23
CA SER A 896 -54.70 -15.61 -8.37
C SER A 896 -54.24 -14.96 -7.06
N LYS A 897 -55.02 -15.08 -5.98
CA LYS A 897 -54.75 -14.47 -4.66
C LYS A 897 -54.53 -15.52 -3.57
N ASP A 898 -53.86 -16.61 -3.96
CA ASP A 898 -53.59 -17.74 -3.09
C ASP A 898 -52.45 -17.42 -2.10
N LYS A 899 -52.81 -16.82 -0.97
CA LYS A 899 -51.86 -16.41 0.06
C LYS A 899 -51.05 -17.59 0.62
N GLY A 900 -51.68 -18.75 0.83
CA GLY A 900 -51.00 -19.94 1.35
C GLY A 900 -49.93 -20.49 0.39
N MET A 901 -50.18 -20.43 -0.93
CA MET A 901 -49.18 -20.79 -1.94
C MET A 901 -48.07 -19.74 -2.03
N GLU A 902 -48.44 -18.45 -2.05
CA GLU A 902 -47.49 -17.35 -2.12
C GLU A 902 -46.53 -17.36 -0.92
N ASP A 903 -47.04 -17.60 0.29
CA ASP A 903 -46.24 -17.71 1.50
C ASP A 903 -45.27 -18.91 1.42
N PHE A 904 -45.71 -20.08 0.92
CA PHE A 904 -44.85 -21.26 0.75
C PHE A 904 -43.72 -21.03 -0.26
N ILE A 905 -44.06 -20.52 -1.46
CA ILE A 905 -43.07 -20.22 -2.51
C ILE A 905 -42.05 -19.20 -1.98
N ARG A 906 -42.52 -18.17 -1.27
CA ARG A 906 -41.64 -17.15 -0.68
C ARG A 906 -40.66 -17.76 0.31
N VAL A 907 -41.13 -18.57 1.25
CA VAL A 907 -40.27 -19.22 2.27
C VAL A 907 -39.19 -20.09 1.62
N TYR A 908 -39.54 -20.91 0.63
CA TYR A 908 -38.57 -21.79 0.01
C TYR A 908 -37.64 -21.09 -0.98
N GLN A 909 -38.08 -20.04 -1.67
CA GLN A 909 -37.20 -19.18 -2.44
C GLN A 909 -36.16 -18.49 -1.53
N GLU A 910 -36.60 -18.00 -0.37
CA GLU A 910 -35.70 -17.44 0.65
C GLU A 910 -34.72 -18.50 1.17
N LYS A 911 -35.16 -19.74 1.42
CA LYS A 911 -34.26 -20.85 1.78
C LYS A 911 -33.22 -21.12 0.70
N ILE A 912 -33.60 -21.30 -0.57
CA ILE A 912 -32.65 -21.60 -1.67
C ILE A 912 -31.62 -20.48 -1.86
N ILE A 913 -32.05 -19.23 -1.75
CA ILE A 913 -31.15 -18.06 -1.89
C ILE A 913 -30.12 -18.04 -0.74
N ASN A 914 -30.56 -18.39 0.47
CA ASN A 914 -29.75 -18.29 1.68
C ASN A 914 -28.85 -19.50 1.96
N LEU A 915 -29.07 -20.65 1.31
CA LEU A 915 -28.25 -21.84 1.48
C LEU A 915 -26.94 -21.75 0.71
N LYS A 916 -25.84 -22.07 1.40
CA LYS A 916 -24.45 -21.92 0.94
C LYS A 916 -23.79 -23.24 0.57
N GLY A 917 -24.21 -24.33 1.21
CA GLY A 917 -23.63 -25.64 0.99
C GLY A 917 -24.43 -26.47 -0.02
N GLU A 918 -23.69 -27.29 -0.73
CA GLU A 918 -24.23 -28.22 -1.73
C GLU A 918 -25.24 -29.20 -1.10
N ILE A 919 -24.97 -29.63 0.13
CA ILE A 919 -25.75 -30.63 0.86
C ILE A 919 -27.13 -30.08 1.20
N GLU A 920 -27.19 -28.89 1.78
CA GLU A 920 -28.43 -28.27 2.21
C GLU A 920 -29.31 -27.90 1.01
N LEU A 921 -28.72 -27.43 -0.09
CA LEU A 921 -29.45 -27.18 -1.33
C LEU A 921 -30.11 -28.45 -1.87
N LYS A 922 -29.40 -29.57 -1.78
CA LYS A 922 -29.91 -30.89 -2.19
C LYS A 922 -31.04 -31.37 -1.29
N GLU A 923 -30.96 -31.12 0.02
CA GLU A 923 -32.06 -31.41 0.96
C GLU A 923 -33.32 -30.59 0.65
N VAL A 924 -33.17 -29.31 0.33
CA VAL A 924 -34.29 -28.46 -0.11
C VAL A 924 -34.89 -28.95 -1.42
N GLU A 925 -34.06 -29.37 -2.37
CA GLU A 925 -34.54 -29.97 -3.63
C GLU A 925 -35.44 -31.18 -3.37
N VAL A 926 -35.02 -32.07 -2.46
CA VAL A 926 -35.77 -33.27 -2.08
C VAL A 926 -37.10 -32.90 -1.41
N ALA A 927 -37.10 -31.97 -0.45
CA ALA A 927 -38.31 -31.54 0.25
C ALA A 927 -39.35 -30.91 -0.70
N LEU A 928 -38.89 -30.11 -1.66
CA LEU A 928 -39.75 -29.51 -2.68
C LEU A 928 -40.37 -30.58 -3.59
N LYS A 929 -39.58 -31.55 -4.03
CA LYS A 929 -40.07 -32.67 -4.86
C LYS A 929 -41.13 -33.49 -4.13
N GLN A 930 -40.95 -33.75 -2.83
CA GLN A 930 -41.94 -34.44 -2.01
C GLN A 930 -43.24 -33.64 -1.87
N THR A 931 -43.14 -32.32 -1.64
CA THR A 931 -44.32 -31.44 -1.54
C THR A 931 -45.12 -31.43 -2.85
N LEU A 932 -44.43 -31.29 -3.98
CA LEU A 932 -45.05 -31.34 -5.31
C LEU A 932 -45.80 -32.65 -5.54
N HIS A 933 -45.19 -33.77 -5.14
CA HIS A 933 -45.83 -35.08 -5.25
C HIS A 933 -47.12 -35.14 -4.43
N GLY A 934 -47.11 -34.72 -3.16
CA GLY A 934 -48.31 -34.68 -2.32
C GLY A 934 -49.43 -33.80 -2.89
N LEU A 935 -49.11 -32.67 -3.51
CA LEU A 935 -50.10 -31.79 -4.16
C LEU A 935 -50.74 -32.40 -5.42
N LYS A 936 -50.01 -33.24 -6.14
CA LYS A 936 -50.56 -33.98 -7.29
C LYS A 936 -51.55 -35.06 -6.87
N GLU A 937 -51.41 -35.57 -5.64
CA GLU A 937 -52.23 -36.66 -5.10
C GLU A 937 -53.35 -36.19 -4.13
N ASP A 938 -53.41 -34.89 -3.80
CA ASP A 938 -54.39 -34.33 -2.86
C ASP A 938 -55.83 -34.33 -3.43
N ALA A 939 -56.57 -35.40 -3.12
CA ALA A 939 -57.97 -35.59 -3.49
C ALA A 939 -58.92 -34.51 -2.91
N VAL A 940 -58.60 -33.97 -1.72
CA VAL A 940 -59.43 -32.97 -1.04
C VAL A 940 -59.35 -31.65 -1.78
N SER A 941 -58.13 -31.15 -2.03
CA SER A 941 -57.93 -29.93 -2.82
C SER A 941 -58.55 -30.02 -4.20
N TYR A 942 -58.39 -31.16 -4.88
CA TYR A 942 -58.98 -31.41 -6.18
C TYR A 942 -60.52 -31.29 -6.16
N GLU A 943 -61.17 -31.91 -5.18
CA GLU A 943 -62.63 -31.84 -5.04
C GLU A 943 -63.09 -30.39 -4.75
N VAL A 944 -62.35 -29.64 -3.93
CA VAL A 944 -62.70 -28.22 -3.69
C VAL A 944 -62.59 -27.39 -4.97
N LYS A 945 -61.54 -27.60 -5.80
CA LYS A 945 -61.44 -26.93 -7.11
C LYS A 945 -62.62 -27.28 -8.01
N LYS A 946 -62.98 -28.56 -8.07
CA LYS A 946 -64.15 -29.02 -8.83
C LYS A 946 -65.45 -28.37 -8.36
N ILE A 947 -65.64 -28.19 -7.06
CA ILE A 947 -66.80 -27.47 -6.50
C ILE A 947 -66.81 -26.00 -6.96
N ILE A 948 -65.67 -25.30 -6.89
CA ILE A 948 -65.52 -23.91 -7.33
C ILE A 948 -65.84 -23.79 -8.84
N GLU A 949 -65.23 -24.65 -9.66
CA GLU A 949 -65.44 -24.68 -11.11
C GLU A 949 -66.90 -24.97 -11.47
N SER A 950 -67.52 -25.92 -10.78
CA SER A 950 -68.94 -26.24 -10.96
C SER A 950 -69.83 -25.03 -10.65
N PHE A 951 -69.56 -24.27 -9.59
CA PHE A 951 -70.32 -23.05 -9.31
C PHE A 951 -70.14 -21.98 -10.38
N ARG A 952 -68.91 -21.80 -10.89
CA ARG A 952 -68.61 -20.82 -11.95
C ARG A 952 -69.24 -21.21 -13.29
N ALA A 953 -69.11 -22.47 -13.69
CA ALA A 953 -69.67 -22.98 -14.94
C ALA A 953 -71.21 -22.91 -14.97
N ASN A 954 -71.86 -23.07 -13.81
CA ASN A 954 -73.31 -23.01 -13.69
C ASN A 954 -73.86 -21.59 -13.45
N ALA A 955 -73.00 -20.57 -13.31
CA ALA A 955 -73.43 -19.20 -13.05
C ALA A 955 -73.94 -18.52 -14.33
N LYS A 956 -75.22 -18.13 -14.33
CA LYS A 956 -75.87 -17.28 -15.33
C LYS A 956 -75.97 -15.83 -14.84
N TRP A 957 -76.29 -14.89 -15.73
CA TRP A 957 -76.35 -13.45 -15.42
C TRP A 957 -77.29 -13.08 -14.25
N TYR A 958 -78.32 -13.89 -13.98
CA TYR A 958 -79.27 -13.70 -12.86
C TYR A 958 -78.91 -14.53 -11.60
N THR A 959 -77.86 -15.36 -11.62
CA THR A 959 -77.42 -16.17 -10.47
C THR A 959 -76.10 -15.68 -9.88
N ILE A 960 -76.01 -14.36 -9.68
CA ILE A 960 -74.84 -13.66 -9.12
C ILE A 960 -74.34 -14.32 -7.81
N GLY A 961 -75.24 -14.89 -7.00
CA GLY A 961 -74.90 -15.58 -5.75
C GLY A 961 -74.07 -16.87 -5.88
N MET A 962 -74.01 -17.52 -7.05
CA MET A 962 -73.15 -18.70 -7.27
C MET A 962 -71.68 -18.31 -7.40
N ASN A 963 -71.37 -17.29 -8.21
CA ASN A 963 -70.01 -16.75 -8.33
C ASN A 963 -69.53 -16.23 -6.97
N PHE A 964 -70.36 -15.47 -6.25
CA PHE A 964 -70.02 -15.04 -4.90
C PHE A 964 -69.76 -16.20 -3.92
N LYS A 965 -70.43 -17.35 -4.09
CA LYS A 965 -70.15 -18.53 -3.27
C LYS A 965 -68.84 -19.21 -3.69
N ALA A 966 -68.60 -19.37 -4.99
CA ALA A 966 -67.33 -19.90 -5.52
C ALA A 966 -66.14 -19.06 -5.03
N ASP A 967 -66.26 -17.74 -5.12
CA ASP A 967 -65.22 -16.79 -4.70
C ASP A 967 -64.98 -16.83 -3.19
N ARG A 968 -66.04 -17.02 -2.38
CA ARG A 968 -65.87 -17.22 -0.92
C ARG A 968 -65.14 -18.51 -0.58
N ILE A 969 -65.43 -19.61 -1.29
CA ILE A 969 -64.75 -20.90 -1.07
C ILE A 969 -63.30 -20.81 -1.55
N GLU A 970 -63.06 -20.23 -2.74
CA GLU A 970 -61.72 -20.01 -3.28
C GLU A 970 -60.89 -19.10 -2.36
N GLN A 971 -61.45 -17.98 -1.89
CA GLN A 971 -60.78 -17.11 -0.92
C GLN A 971 -60.51 -17.80 0.42
N ALA A 972 -61.43 -18.64 0.90
CA ALA A 972 -61.19 -19.38 2.13
C ALA A 972 -60.02 -20.38 1.95
N MET A 973 -59.98 -21.12 0.83
CA MET A 973 -58.89 -22.05 0.52
C MET A 973 -57.55 -21.36 0.28
N ALA A 974 -57.58 -20.20 -0.39
CA ALA A 974 -56.41 -19.36 -0.60
C ALA A 974 -55.73 -18.94 0.72
N ASN A 975 -56.47 -18.93 1.83
CA ASN A 975 -55.94 -18.63 3.16
C ASN A 975 -55.51 -19.88 3.96
N VAL A 976 -55.70 -21.09 3.43
CA VAL A 976 -55.23 -22.33 4.06
C VAL A 976 -53.75 -22.54 3.71
N PRO A 977 -52.85 -22.72 4.69
CA PRO A 977 -51.46 -23.07 4.45
C PRO A 977 -51.33 -24.29 3.53
N LEU A 978 -50.37 -24.29 2.61
CA LEU A 978 -50.27 -25.29 1.53
C LEU A 978 -50.28 -26.74 2.06
N LEU A 979 -49.59 -26.99 3.18
CA LEU A 979 -49.47 -28.31 3.80
C LEU A 979 -50.73 -28.77 4.55
N GLU A 980 -51.67 -27.87 4.86
CA GLU A 980 -52.92 -28.19 5.56
C GLU A 980 -54.07 -28.54 4.60
N ARG A 981 -53.93 -28.27 3.30
CA ARG A 981 -55.04 -28.35 2.34
C ARG A 981 -55.65 -29.74 2.21
N ALA A 982 -54.81 -30.76 2.28
CA ALA A 982 -55.23 -32.15 2.26
C ALA A 982 -56.14 -32.52 3.45
N ASN A 983 -56.17 -31.71 4.52
CA ASN A 983 -56.92 -31.98 5.75
C ASN A 983 -58.08 -31.01 6.00
N VAL A 984 -58.45 -30.17 5.02
CA VAL A 984 -59.50 -29.14 5.20
C VAL A 984 -60.84 -29.72 5.63
N HIS A 985 -61.17 -30.95 5.20
CA HIS A 985 -62.41 -31.64 5.55
C HIS A 985 -62.54 -31.92 7.06
N LYS A 986 -61.43 -32.07 7.78
CA LYS A 986 -61.40 -32.31 9.23
C LYS A 986 -61.78 -31.07 10.03
N GLY A 987 -61.48 -29.89 9.48
CA GLY A 987 -61.83 -28.62 10.11
C GLY A 987 -61.05 -28.35 11.39
N ASP A 988 -59.83 -28.85 11.53
CA ASP A 988 -59.02 -28.69 12.75
C ASP A 988 -58.50 -27.26 12.92
N SER A 989 -58.07 -26.62 11.83
CA SER A 989 -57.59 -25.24 11.84
C SER A 989 -58.69 -24.21 11.60
N ILE A 990 -58.49 -22.97 12.07
CA ILE A 990 -59.42 -21.86 11.85
C ILE A 990 -59.63 -21.61 10.34
N ALA A 991 -58.55 -21.73 9.55
CA ALA A 991 -58.62 -21.58 8.09
C ALA A 991 -59.48 -22.69 7.46
N ALA A 992 -59.27 -23.95 7.84
CA ALA A 992 -60.10 -25.06 7.39
C ALA A 992 -61.58 -24.88 7.78
N LYS A 993 -61.87 -24.48 9.03
CA LYS A 993 -63.23 -24.15 9.49
C LYS A 993 -63.88 -23.05 8.65
N ASN A 994 -63.10 -22.07 8.20
CA ASN A 994 -63.61 -20.99 7.33
C ASN A 994 -63.97 -21.49 5.93
N VAL A 995 -63.21 -22.45 5.36
CA VAL A 995 -63.59 -23.12 4.10
C VAL A 995 -64.91 -23.86 4.27
N LEU A 996 -65.03 -24.63 5.34
CA LEU A 996 -66.25 -25.36 5.68
C LEU A 996 -67.45 -24.41 5.87
N LYS A 997 -67.26 -23.28 6.57
CA LYS A 997 -68.26 -22.20 6.70
C LYS A 997 -68.65 -21.61 5.34
N ALA A 998 -67.67 -21.34 4.47
CA ALA A 998 -67.93 -20.81 3.13
C ALA A 998 -68.74 -21.81 2.28
N MET A 999 -68.42 -23.10 2.35
CA MET A 999 -69.19 -24.17 1.70
C MET A 999 -70.61 -24.30 2.29
N ALA A 1000 -70.77 -24.13 3.60
CA ALA A 1000 -72.06 -24.23 4.29
C ALA A 1000 -72.98 -23.03 4.03
N SER A 1001 -72.43 -21.90 3.61
CA SER A 1001 -73.21 -20.69 3.32
C SER A 1001 -74.19 -20.88 2.15
N HIS A 1002 -75.38 -20.27 2.25
CA HIS A 1002 -76.36 -20.24 1.14
C HIS A 1002 -76.07 -19.09 0.17
N ARG A 1003 -76.81 -19.06 -0.94
CA ARG A 1003 -76.61 -18.09 -2.05
C ARG A 1003 -77.11 -16.68 -1.73
N LEU A 1004 -78.00 -16.49 -0.74
CA LEU A 1004 -78.61 -15.20 -0.38
C LEU A 1004 -78.04 -14.70 0.96
N PHE A 1005 -77.65 -13.41 0.99
CA PHE A 1005 -76.79 -12.78 2.00
C PHE A 1005 -77.42 -12.61 3.41
N TYR A 1006 -78.68 -12.98 3.62
CA TYR A 1006 -79.46 -12.59 4.80
C TYR A 1006 -79.80 -13.69 5.81
N SER A 1007 -79.39 -14.95 5.62
CA SER A 1007 -79.62 -15.97 6.65
C SER A 1007 -78.53 -15.90 7.73
N ARG A 1008 -78.88 -15.40 8.93
CA ARG A 1008 -78.09 -15.56 10.16
C ARG A 1008 -77.93 -17.04 10.46
N LEU A 1009 -76.83 -17.62 9.99
CA LEU A 1009 -76.47 -19.04 10.18
C LEU A 1009 -75.49 -19.26 11.35
N LEU A 1010 -75.24 -18.23 12.16
CA LEU A 1010 -74.32 -18.30 13.29
C LEU A 1010 -75.05 -17.88 14.57
N ASN A 1011 -75.53 -18.86 15.33
CA ASN A 1011 -75.78 -18.73 16.76
C ASN A 1011 -74.62 -19.42 17.50
N GLY A 1012 -73.45 -18.77 17.55
CA GLY A 1012 -72.25 -19.30 18.20
C GLY A 1012 -71.17 -19.88 17.26
N GLU A 1013 -70.08 -20.38 17.84
CA GLU A 1013 -68.88 -20.86 17.12
C GLU A 1013 -69.08 -22.18 16.36
N SER A 1014 -70.15 -22.93 16.64
CA SER A 1014 -70.45 -24.23 16.01
C SER A 1014 -71.35 -24.10 14.79
N LEU A 1015 -71.06 -24.89 13.75
CA LEU A 1015 -71.79 -24.90 12.49
C LEU A 1015 -72.96 -25.89 12.58
N GLU A 1016 -74.21 -25.41 12.57
CA GLU A 1016 -75.38 -26.28 12.55
C GLU A 1016 -75.52 -26.99 11.18
N GLU A 1017 -75.07 -28.24 11.10
CA GLU A 1017 -75.00 -29.01 9.84
C GLU A 1017 -76.35 -29.20 9.15
N THR A 1018 -77.43 -29.31 9.92
CA THR A 1018 -78.80 -29.50 9.39
C THR A 1018 -79.29 -28.29 8.61
N LYS A 1019 -78.77 -27.08 8.91
CA LYS A 1019 -79.08 -25.83 8.19
C LYS A 1019 -78.04 -25.49 7.12
N ALA A 1020 -76.94 -26.25 7.02
CA ALA A 1020 -75.88 -26.01 6.06
C ALA A 1020 -76.32 -26.28 4.61
N ALA A 1021 -75.75 -25.51 3.67
CA ALA A 1021 -75.99 -25.69 2.25
C ALA A 1021 -75.63 -27.11 1.79
N LYS A 1022 -76.35 -27.60 0.77
CA LYS A 1022 -76.18 -28.95 0.21
C LYS A 1022 -74.72 -29.28 -0.13
N THR A 1023 -73.97 -28.32 -0.69
CA THR A 1023 -72.54 -28.46 -1.02
C THR A 1023 -71.67 -28.87 0.18
N TYR A 1024 -71.89 -28.29 1.37
CA TYR A 1024 -71.13 -28.66 2.57
C TYR A 1024 -71.45 -30.09 3.01
N ARG A 1025 -72.74 -30.45 3.02
CA ARG A 1025 -73.19 -31.79 3.40
C ARG A 1025 -72.66 -32.85 2.44
N GLU A 1026 -72.68 -32.58 1.13
CA GLU A 1026 -72.13 -33.49 0.10
C GLU A 1026 -70.61 -33.61 0.19
N PHE A 1027 -69.90 -32.49 0.38
CA PHE A 1027 -68.45 -32.48 0.57
C PHE A 1027 -68.07 -33.28 1.82
N LYS A 1028 -68.70 -33.01 2.96
CA LYS A 1028 -68.42 -33.70 4.22
C LYS A 1028 -68.76 -35.19 4.14
N SER A 1029 -69.92 -35.54 3.57
CA SER A 1029 -70.33 -36.95 3.40
C SER A 1029 -69.34 -37.73 2.53
N ARG A 1030 -68.77 -37.11 1.48
CA ARG A 1030 -67.81 -37.78 0.58
C ARG A 1030 -66.48 -38.08 1.26
N PHE A 1031 -66.00 -37.20 2.13
CA PHE A 1031 -64.72 -37.41 2.82
C PHE A 1031 -64.88 -38.20 4.12
N LEU A 1032 -66.03 -38.13 4.81
CA LEU A 1032 -66.35 -39.04 5.91
C LEU A 1032 -66.41 -40.50 5.42
N SER A 1033 -67.02 -40.77 4.26
CA SER A 1033 -67.02 -42.13 3.70
C SER A 1033 -65.61 -42.61 3.32
N LEU A 1034 -64.73 -41.71 2.87
CA LEU A 1034 -63.33 -42.06 2.55
C LEU A 1034 -62.49 -42.36 3.80
N GLU A 1035 -62.78 -41.70 4.94
CA GLU A 1035 -62.14 -42.00 6.22
C GLU A 1035 -62.64 -43.33 6.81
N GLU A 1036 -63.94 -43.65 6.61
CA GLU A 1036 -64.53 -44.93 7.03
C GLU A 1036 -64.08 -46.11 6.16
N ASP A 1037 -63.88 -45.89 4.85
CA ASP A 1037 -63.47 -46.94 3.90
C ASP A 1037 -61.95 -47.24 3.91
N ASN A 1038 -61.12 -46.38 4.53
CA ASN A 1038 -59.66 -46.56 4.53
C ASN A 1038 -58.97 -46.14 5.86
N PRO A 1039 -59.32 -46.78 6.99
CA PRO A 1039 -58.85 -46.40 8.33
C PRO A 1039 -57.32 -46.53 8.50
N GLU A 1040 -56.66 -47.42 7.75
CA GLU A 1040 -55.20 -47.62 7.84
C GLU A 1040 -54.39 -46.49 7.18
N GLN A 1041 -54.90 -45.86 6.10
CA GLN A 1041 -54.25 -44.67 5.51
C GLN A 1041 -54.43 -43.42 6.37
N SER A 1042 -55.50 -43.34 7.17
CA SER A 1042 -55.71 -42.20 8.09
C SER A 1042 -54.66 -42.12 9.21
N ALA A 1043 -54.02 -43.26 9.54
CA ALA A 1043 -52.97 -43.35 10.56
C ALA A 1043 -51.56 -43.02 10.03
N SER A 1044 -51.30 -43.17 8.73
CA SER A 1044 -50.00 -42.88 8.10
C SER A 1044 -49.86 -41.43 7.60
N ASN A 1045 -50.96 -40.71 7.41
CA ASN A 1045 -50.99 -39.30 6.99
C ASN A 1045 -50.79 -38.30 8.14
N LYS A 1046 -49.93 -38.64 9.13
CA LYS A 1046 -49.38 -37.62 10.02
C LYS A 1046 -48.41 -36.81 9.19
N GLY A 1047 -48.83 -35.61 8.79
CA GLY A 1047 -48.01 -34.68 8.01
C GLY A 1047 -46.60 -34.53 8.60
N PRO A 1048 -45.61 -34.13 7.78
CA PRO A 1048 -44.23 -33.98 8.23
C PRO A 1048 -44.23 -33.18 9.54
N LYS A 1049 -43.67 -33.76 10.61
CA LYS A 1049 -43.58 -33.11 11.93
C LYS A 1049 -43.06 -31.69 11.73
N ASP A 1050 -43.75 -30.71 12.32
CA ASP A 1050 -43.37 -29.30 12.27
C ASP A 1050 -41.86 -29.14 12.48
N PHE A 1051 -41.17 -28.70 11.44
CA PHE A 1051 -39.81 -28.18 11.53
C PHE A 1051 -39.92 -26.69 11.87
N SER A 1052 -40.32 -26.39 13.11
CA SER A 1052 -40.20 -25.06 13.69
C SER A 1052 -39.04 -25.06 14.68
N ASP A 1053 -37.84 -24.85 14.14
CA ASP A 1053 -36.67 -24.23 14.81
C ASP A 1053 -35.86 -23.49 13.74
#